data_AF-A0AAV4AXF8-F1
#
_entry.id   AF-A0AAV4AXF8-F1
#
_cell.length_a   1.000
_cell.length_b   1.000
_cell.length_c   1.000
_cell.angle_alpha   90.00
_cell.angle_beta   90.00
_cell.angle_gamma   90.00
#
_symmetry.space_group_name_H-M   'P 1'
#
loop_
_entity.id
_entity.type
_entity.pdbx_description
1 polymer ?
#
loop_
_entity_poly.entity_id
_entity_poly.type
_entity_poly.pdbx_seq_one_letter_code
_entity_poly.pdbx_strand_id
1 'polypeptide(L)'
;MSISRNVADSLNQYIIESGEGDGDLGYPSLLIPEGAYKGWVPKDIYSKTLRRVRLPFLRLLSFPVGGTSIGTLPQQLTDFSAEGNYLTKLPKCFAECCKLTRLSLGYNHFTEIPYPVYGLVNLEDLNLEHNCLEYVDKTIGQLRSLRILNLSGNMLRELPPELKQCRKIQRLYLSGKFYPRGKIQQFPECICGLNDLVFLDLSWQQVRNIPASFGNLRKLEELNLKWNQLQEVSQEMKKCTKLLRIDLSGALRLLSAIPAALFYLEDLHTLNLSDNFFTDVPSEVCGLIKLRHLVVQRNSLLRLSPDLYKLRYLQHLELGENFLEALPEGLRSLKRLEYLGLCQNRLTDLPDEICFLGQLRYLGLGHNKITQLPENIYHLQSLTTLDVNDNELREVPLLMDRLDLLASNDGLHLHNNPLRSPFLEISEQGTSQLFEYLKGIRLKEAHHRWKMIMIGAAKAGKTSLRQALMLGRSKLTADNERTWVMERHLWEPESRLRVQIMDFGGHHIYQAAHHMFLSPDALHVLVFDLTKYSTEAYEDLIGHWLEAIMDRAAGAKIVMVGTHCDLCTKEDVQEKREDILRLVRRNEARKRNDIEREIRKIRTELDKPEAREVSGGIPEIGVGRLQEKLNRLEKMLNSRSEVPDEIHVVSCADNLYGVSDFCSFLVGRLKSVPASGLPDHWFTFLEQIQQVPDRVISFEQAMGYFKSVMAENHQSMMGMGGSPERSLEMVLKYLHSTGEIVWYSDNTELRTTVFHRPEALIDMLRAVFRHDFDEVVQFSPDLGESLELRRDRFDRMKQNFLQRGLLTRELLRFLLVLFRLTEDASDSFLDLTLSLMLKFSLCFKLQKSQATALVSPSEVVQFPWFFSSEKPQDFEGKWPQLRPPRMFELVMEINFSGPAPPNFFEKLSVKLHNFLYDTSRINWQNGVLAQRNTSTLLVERERRNQGTTVVVSARTESASDLTELWWLVMNVRLAAMHLFKDWPLLKVELELVCMHCVLKGLDTPTRYPGEVFEHVIPKGEYTLKCCDRFPDDHVPTCFVFPLEEKEYQDNHDLYIKAAADCMQSSMDEVDASLGPSCNAERMLYGRGLSVLSRRLTDEWTAVLMRLGVPYERLHQLELSYPTNFPERVLLGLTEWRDGTEGSPEEKVEALFTVLSEEDISQNELVEDLREQFGL
;
A
#
# COMPACT_ATOMS: atom_id res chain seq x y z
N MET A 1 -16.03 54.01 31.80
CA MET A 1 -16.75 52.88 32.41
C MET A 1 -15.73 51.77 32.70
N SER A 2 -14.91 51.86 33.76
CA SER A 2 -15.23 51.54 35.17
C SER A 2 -15.62 50.07 35.42
N ILE A 3 -14.66 49.15 35.29
CA ILE A 3 -14.56 47.99 36.20
C ILE A 3 -13.07 47.77 36.52
N SER A 4 -12.49 48.66 37.32
CA SER A 4 -11.43 48.29 38.26
C SER A 4 -12.09 47.45 39.37
N ARG A 5 -12.40 46.18 39.09
CA ARG A 5 -12.52 45.21 40.18
C ARG A 5 -11.10 44.97 40.66
N ASN A 6 -10.86 45.29 41.94
CA ASN A 6 -9.59 45.11 42.63
C ASN A 6 -8.94 43.78 42.23
N VAL A 7 -7.76 43.82 41.61
CA VAL A 7 -6.96 42.63 41.28
C VAL A 7 -6.59 41.84 42.55
N ALA A 8 -6.62 42.49 43.72
CA ALA A 8 -6.49 41.87 45.03
C ALA A 8 -7.69 40.98 45.42
N ASP A 9 -8.92 41.35 45.02
CA ASP A 9 -10.14 40.60 45.36
C ASP A 9 -10.26 39.30 44.55
N SER A 10 -9.73 39.27 43.32
CA SER A 10 -9.76 38.11 42.43
C SER A 10 -8.80 36.98 42.81
N LEU A 11 -7.82 37.23 43.69
CA LEU A 11 -6.95 36.18 44.23
C LEU A 11 -7.34 35.73 45.64
N ASN A 12 -8.03 36.58 46.41
CA ASN A 12 -8.56 36.22 47.72
C ASN A 12 -9.57 35.06 47.64
N GLN A 13 -10.30 34.91 46.53
CA GLN A 13 -11.22 33.77 46.30
C GLN A 13 -10.52 32.40 46.24
N TYR A 14 -9.20 32.36 45.99
CA TYR A 14 -8.41 31.14 45.92
C TYR A 14 -7.68 30.82 47.24
N ILE A 15 -7.93 31.62 48.28
CA ILE A 15 -7.44 31.35 49.62
C ILE A 15 -8.44 30.43 50.32
N ILE A 16 -7.96 29.24 50.69
CA ILE A 16 -8.73 28.26 51.43
C ILE A 16 -8.33 28.40 52.90
N GLU A 17 -9.27 28.87 53.73
CA GLU A 17 -9.17 28.78 55.18
C GLU A 17 -9.41 27.33 55.59
N SER A 18 -8.56 26.79 56.46
CA SER A 18 -8.64 25.39 56.91
C SER A 18 -9.95 25.15 57.66
N GLY A 19 -10.89 24.43 57.04
CA GLY A 19 -12.06 23.86 57.71
C GLY A 19 -11.68 22.59 58.50
N GLU A 20 -12.35 22.40 59.63
CA GLU A 20 -12.16 21.31 60.61
C GLU A 20 -12.04 19.93 59.94
N GLY A 21 -10.91 19.24 60.14
CA GLY A 21 -10.75 17.86 59.69
C GLY A 21 -9.32 17.33 59.64
N ASP A 22 -8.32 18.20 59.51
CA ASP A 22 -6.90 17.82 59.61
C ASP A 22 -6.33 18.48 60.87
N GLY A 23 -5.63 17.73 61.71
CA GLY A 23 -5.16 18.12 63.05
C GLY A 23 -4.09 19.22 63.10
N ASP A 24 -4.17 20.19 62.19
CA ASP A 24 -3.17 21.21 61.92
C ASP A 24 -3.76 22.62 62.09
N LEU A 25 -3.13 23.41 62.97
CA LEU A 25 -3.51 24.77 63.35
C LEU A 25 -3.71 25.70 62.13
N GLY A 26 -4.96 26.03 61.81
CA GLY A 26 -5.51 27.38 61.55
C GLY A 26 -4.92 28.33 60.49
N TYR A 27 -3.96 27.94 59.65
CA TYR A 27 -3.34 28.87 58.67
C TYR A 27 -3.84 28.67 57.21
N PRO A 28 -4.19 29.75 56.50
CA PRO A 28 -4.73 29.68 55.14
C PRO A 28 -3.73 29.15 54.08
N SER A 29 -4.26 28.51 53.02
CA SER A 29 -3.51 28.05 51.84
C SER A 29 -3.96 28.79 50.58
N LEU A 30 -3.02 29.21 49.72
CA LEU A 30 -3.33 29.82 48.42
C LEU A 30 -3.14 28.79 47.30
N LEU A 31 -4.23 28.42 46.62
CA LEU A 31 -4.23 27.43 45.53
C LEU A 31 -4.90 28.00 44.29
N ILE A 32 -4.10 28.48 43.34
CA ILE A 32 -4.63 29.02 42.07
C ILE A 32 -4.75 27.88 41.06
N PRO A 33 -5.96 27.60 40.50
CA PRO A 33 -6.12 26.62 39.44
C PRO A 33 -5.38 27.03 38.17
N GLU A 34 -4.93 26.05 37.40
CA GLU A 34 -4.21 26.28 36.14
C GLU A 34 -5.02 27.18 35.19
N GLY A 35 -4.37 28.22 34.64
CA GLY A 35 -5.00 29.15 33.69
C GLY A 35 -6.03 30.12 34.28
N ALA A 36 -6.38 30.01 35.57
CA ALA A 36 -7.45 30.78 36.20
C ALA A 36 -7.09 32.23 36.56
N TYR A 37 -5.82 32.61 36.44
CA TYR A 37 -5.33 33.96 36.71
C TYR A 37 -4.31 34.41 35.66
N LYS A 38 -4.52 35.58 35.05
CA LYS A 38 -3.59 36.24 34.12
C LYS A 38 -3.24 37.62 34.69
N GLY A 39 -2.06 37.75 35.30
CA GLY A 39 -1.62 39.02 35.90
C GLY A 39 -0.45 38.85 36.87
N TRP A 40 -0.01 39.96 37.47
CA TRP A 40 1.02 39.96 38.52
C TRP A 40 0.41 39.54 39.85
N VAL A 41 1.14 38.83 40.70
CA VAL A 41 0.69 38.52 42.07
C VAL A 41 0.66 39.82 42.90
N PRO A 42 -0.49 40.26 43.45
CA PRO A 42 -0.62 41.47 44.23
C PRO A 42 0.27 41.47 45.48
N LYS A 43 0.74 42.65 45.87
CA LYS A 43 1.56 42.84 47.09
C LYS A 43 0.87 42.32 48.36
N ASP A 44 -0.45 42.39 48.42
CA ASP A 44 -1.27 42.01 49.59
C ASP A 44 -1.29 40.50 49.89
N ILE A 45 -0.88 39.65 48.94
CA ILE A 45 -0.74 38.20 49.19
C ILE A 45 0.53 37.91 49.98
N TYR A 46 1.59 38.70 49.75
CA TYR A 46 2.87 38.53 50.41
C TYR A 46 2.86 39.02 51.87
N SER A 47 1.81 39.73 52.30
CA SER A 47 1.60 40.14 53.71
C SER A 47 0.74 39.15 54.51
N LYS A 48 0.23 38.08 53.89
CA LYS A 48 -0.60 37.06 54.57
C LYS A 48 0.24 35.91 55.12
N THR A 49 -0.08 35.43 56.32
CA THR A 49 0.55 34.24 56.92
C THR A 49 -0.01 32.96 56.29
N LEU A 50 0.59 32.52 55.18
CA LEU A 50 0.20 31.32 54.44
C LEU A 50 1.10 30.12 54.74
N ARG A 51 0.52 28.91 54.81
CA ARG A 51 1.28 27.66 55.00
C ARG A 51 1.66 26.96 53.69
N ARG A 52 0.82 27.10 52.66
CA ARG A 52 1.02 26.54 51.32
C ARG A 52 0.71 27.56 50.24
N VAL A 53 1.57 27.64 49.24
CA VAL A 53 1.41 28.56 48.10
C VAL A 53 1.65 27.79 46.80
N ARG A 54 0.66 27.76 45.90
CA ARG A 54 0.79 27.18 44.56
C ARG A 54 0.44 28.19 43.48
N LEU A 55 1.40 28.45 42.60
CA LEU A 55 1.35 29.44 41.52
C LEU A 55 1.69 28.82 40.14
N PRO A 56 0.95 27.79 39.66
CA PRO A 56 1.32 27.05 38.46
C PRO A 56 0.91 27.79 37.17
N PHE A 57 1.78 27.78 36.15
CA PHE A 57 1.49 28.22 34.77
C PHE A 57 0.96 29.67 34.63
N LEU A 58 1.43 30.58 35.49
CA LEU A 58 0.99 31.99 35.51
C LEU A 58 1.82 32.92 34.62
N ARG A 59 2.82 32.38 33.90
CA ARG A 59 3.75 33.15 33.05
C ARG A 59 4.57 34.19 33.84
N LEU A 60 4.92 33.91 35.10
CA LEU A 60 5.70 34.82 35.94
C LEU A 60 7.14 34.92 35.43
N LEU A 61 7.59 36.14 35.09
CA LEU A 61 8.98 36.41 34.68
C LEU A 61 9.91 36.64 35.89
N SER A 62 9.37 37.25 36.95
CA SER A 62 10.08 37.52 38.20
C SER A 62 9.08 37.78 39.32
N PHE A 63 9.52 37.62 40.56
CA PHE A 63 8.81 38.18 41.71
C PHE A 63 9.07 39.70 41.77
N PRO A 64 8.08 40.54 42.15
CA PRO A 64 8.23 41.99 42.12
C PRO A 64 9.43 42.47 42.99
N VAL A 65 10.41 43.13 42.35
CA VAL A 65 11.69 43.55 42.97
C VAL A 65 11.70 45.04 43.38
N GLY A 66 10.57 45.76 43.29
CA GLY A 66 10.50 47.20 43.56
C GLY A 66 10.03 47.59 44.96
N GLY A 67 10.97 47.88 45.86
CA GLY A 67 10.83 48.88 46.93
C GLY A 67 9.95 48.57 48.16
N THR A 68 9.30 47.41 48.22
CA THR A 68 8.79 46.85 49.47
C THR A 68 9.00 45.36 49.37
N SER A 69 9.93 44.88 50.19
CA SER A 69 10.13 43.52 50.61
C SER A 69 8.96 42.58 50.22
N ILE A 70 9.31 41.42 49.68
CA ILE A 70 8.81 40.20 50.33
C ILE A 70 9.24 40.32 51.81
N GLY A 71 8.45 41.09 52.57
CA GLY A 71 8.74 41.51 53.92
C GLY A 71 8.01 40.51 54.77
N THR A 72 8.75 39.49 55.18
CA THR A 72 8.23 38.23 55.71
C THR A 72 7.50 37.41 54.65
N LEU A 73 8.23 36.67 53.82
CA LEU A 73 7.70 35.36 53.41
C LEU A 73 7.24 34.66 54.69
N PRO A 74 6.07 33.99 54.72
CA PRO A 74 5.55 33.46 55.96
C PRO A 74 6.60 32.55 56.58
N GLN A 75 7.07 32.87 57.79
CA GLN A 75 7.93 31.95 58.57
C GLN A 75 7.23 30.59 58.80
N GLN A 76 5.94 30.49 58.48
CA GLN A 76 5.08 29.31 58.56
C GLN A 76 4.95 28.54 57.24
N LEU A 77 5.59 29.00 56.15
CA LEU A 77 5.47 28.36 54.83
C LEU A 77 6.16 27.00 54.84
N THR A 78 5.40 25.94 54.56
CA THR A 78 5.88 24.55 54.50
C THR A 78 5.94 23.99 53.07
N ASP A 79 5.14 24.54 52.16
CA ASP A 79 5.00 24.09 50.77
C ASP A 79 4.93 25.29 49.84
N PHE A 80 5.80 25.31 48.83
CA PHE A 80 5.80 26.33 47.80
C PHE A 80 5.94 25.69 46.41
N SER A 81 5.07 26.06 45.48
CA SER A 81 5.16 25.68 44.07
C SER A 81 4.97 26.89 43.16
N ALA A 82 5.88 27.05 42.20
CA ALA A 82 5.79 28.02 41.11
C ALA A 82 6.16 27.38 39.76
N GLU A 83 5.60 26.21 39.51
CA GLU A 83 5.85 25.40 38.30
C GLU A 83 5.30 26.05 37.01
N GLY A 84 5.95 25.83 35.87
CA GLY A 84 5.42 26.26 34.57
C GLY A 84 5.47 27.77 34.32
N ASN A 85 6.40 28.46 34.98
CA ASN A 85 6.59 29.91 34.83
C ASN A 85 7.85 30.22 34.02
N TYR A 86 8.22 31.50 33.94
CA TYR A 86 9.41 31.98 33.23
C TYR A 86 10.48 32.48 34.21
N LEU A 87 10.53 31.90 35.42
CA LEU A 87 11.43 32.37 36.48
C LEU A 87 12.88 31.99 36.17
N THR A 88 13.78 32.94 36.45
CA THR A 88 15.23 32.75 36.31
C THR A 88 15.98 32.93 37.64
N LYS A 89 15.37 33.59 38.64
CA LYS A 89 15.97 33.85 39.96
C LYS A 89 14.91 33.82 41.07
N LEU A 90 15.36 33.52 42.30
CA LEU A 90 14.57 33.69 43.52
C LEU A 90 15.07 34.89 44.34
N PRO A 91 14.18 35.57 45.10
CA PRO A 91 14.55 36.63 46.03
C PRO A 91 15.48 36.15 47.15
N LYS A 92 16.43 36.99 47.59
CA LYS A 92 17.41 36.62 48.65
C LYS A 92 16.74 36.24 49.98
N CYS A 93 15.68 36.94 50.37
CA CYS A 93 14.91 36.65 51.59
C CYS A 93 14.22 35.29 51.57
N PHE A 94 14.14 34.60 50.43
CA PHE A 94 13.58 33.24 50.36
C PHE A 94 14.40 32.23 51.18
N ALA A 95 15.68 32.51 51.44
CA ALA A 95 16.54 31.70 52.31
C ALA A 95 16.07 31.69 53.78
N GLU A 96 15.23 32.65 54.19
CA GLU A 96 14.74 32.79 55.57
C GLU A 96 13.51 31.91 55.86
N CYS A 97 12.96 31.21 54.86
CA CYS A 97 11.81 30.30 54.97
C CYS A 97 12.17 28.98 55.68
N CYS A 98 12.59 29.06 56.94
CA CYS A 98 13.18 27.94 57.68
C CYS A 98 12.24 26.74 57.93
N LYS A 99 10.92 26.89 57.74
CA LYS A 99 9.94 25.79 57.85
C LYS A 99 9.60 25.11 56.52
N LEU A 100 10.18 25.55 55.40
CA LEU A 100 9.87 24.99 54.10
C LEU A 100 10.38 23.56 53.97
N THR A 101 9.47 22.63 53.73
CA THR A 101 9.78 21.19 53.54
C THR A 101 9.63 20.76 52.09
N ARG A 102 8.79 21.43 51.30
CA ARG A 102 8.58 21.12 49.88
C ARG A 102 8.70 22.36 49.00
N LEU A 103 9.50 22.25 47.94
CA LEU A 103 9.73 23.32 46.97
C LEU A 103 9.65 22.76 45.54
N SER A 104 8.68 23.22 44.76
CA SER A 104 8.58 22.90 43.32
C SER A 104 8.79 24.14 42.46
N LEU A 105 9.77 24.04 41.56
CA LEU A 105 10.20 25.08 40.62
C LEU A 105 10.40 24.49 39.21
N GLY A 106 9.72 23.38 38.90
CA GLY A 106 9.78 22.72 37.61
C GLY A 106 9.31 23.61 36.45
N TYR A 107 9.70 23.27 35.21
CA TYR A 107 9.27 23.96 33.98
C TYR A 107 9.48 25.49 34.05
N ASN A 108 10.70 25.90 34.41
CA ASN A 108 11.12 27.31 34.48
C ASN A 108 12.39 27.53 33.63
N HIS A 109 13.07 28.66 33.81
CA HIS A 109 14.28 29.04 33.06
C HIS A 109 15.51 29.19 33.97
N PHE A 110 15.58 28.43 35.07
CA PHE A 110 16.75 28.44 35.94
C PHE A 110 17.96 27.80 35.25
N THR A 111 19.09 28.52 35.17
CA THR A 111 20.38 28.01 34.65
C THR A 111 21.27 27.41 35.74
N GLU A 112 20.98 27.74 37.00
CA GLU A 112 21.60 27.21 38.21
C GLU A 112 20.54 27.11 39.31
N ILE A 113 20.77 26.26 40.31
CA ILE A 113 19.88 26.20 41.47
C ILE A 113 19.97 27.55 42.20
N PRO A 114 18.86 28.28 42.39
CA PRO A 114 18.90 29.61 42.99
C PRO A 114 19.55 29.58 44.37
N TYR A 115 20.55 30.43 44.59
CA TYR A 115 21.31 30.46 45.85
C TYR A 115 20.45 30.41 47.15
N PRO A 116 19.29 31.09 47.24
CA PRO A 116 18.44 31.02 48.43
C PRO A 116 17.96 29.60 48.81
N VAL A 117 17.88 28.68 47.84
CA VAL A 117 17.47 27.29 48.08
C VAL A 117 18.43 26.57 49.03
N TYR A 118 19.73 26.87 48.95
CA TYR A 118 20.73 26.23 49.82
C TYR A 118 20.56 26.58 51.31
N GLY A 119 19.89 27.69 51.64
CA GLY A 119 19.57 28.07 53.02
C GLY A 119 18.44 27.27 53.66
N LEU A 120 17.68 26.50 52.87
CA LEU A 120 16.49 25.77 53.31
C LEU A 120 16.83 24.39 53.90
N VAL A 121 17.55 24.38 55.02
CA VAL A 121 18.11 23.14 55.63
C VAL A 121 17.07 22.08 56.04
N ASN A 122 15.80 22.45 56.18
CA ASN A 122 14.68 21.56 56.51
C ASN A 122 13.95 21.02 55.26
N LEU A 123 14.41 21.37 54.06
CA LEU A 123 13.81 20.94 52.82
C LEU A 123 13.92 19.41 52.67
N GLU A 124 12.78 18.75 52.46
CA GLU A 124 12.68 17.30 52.25
C GLU A 124 12.42 16.96 50.77
N ASP A 125 11.75 17.84 50.03
CA ASP A 125 11.38 17.63 48.62
C ASP A 125 11.75 18.87 47.79
N LEU A 126 12.62 18.67 46.79
CA LEU A 126 13.05 19.70 45.85
C LEU A 126 12.81 19.22 44.41
N ASN A 127 11.88 19.87 43.72
CA ASN A 127 11.64 19.67 42.29
C ASN A 127 12.13 20.88 41.47
N LEU A 128 13.06 20.62 40.55
CA LEU A 128 13.65 21.57 39.61
C LEU A 128 13.66 21.01 38.17
N GLU A 129 12.72 20.11 37.85
CA GLU A 129 12.68 19.48 36.53
C GLU A 129 12.45 20.46 35.38
N HIS A 130 12.83 20.07 34.17
CA HIS A 130 12.61 20.83 32.95
C HIS A 130 13.02 22.31 33.05
N ASN A 131 14.21 22.54 33.61
CA ASN A 131 14.89 23.84 33.63
C ASN A 131 16.10 23.83 32.65
N CYS A 132 17.02 24.78 32.82
CA CYS A 132 18.24 24.90 32.04
C CYS A 132 19.50 24.68 32.90
N LEU A 133 19.40 23.89 33.99
CA LEU A 133 20.52 23.72 34.94
C LEU A 133 21.72 23.06 34.27
N GLU A 134 22.88 23.72 34.33
CA GLU A 134 24.13 23.18 33.78
C GLU A 134 25.02 22.47 34.81
N TYR A 135 24.94 22.90 36.08
CA TYR A 135 25.70 22.35 37.19
C TYR A 135 24.89 22.42 38.50
N VAL A 136 25.33 21.65 39.50
CA VAL A 136 24.83 21.71 40.88
C VAL A 136 26.00 22.14 41.77
N ASP A 137 25.81 23.20 42.57
CA ASP A 137 26.88 23.68 43.46
C ASP A 137 27.10 22.73 44.64
N LYS A 138 28.35 22.63 45.11
CA LYS A 138 28.75 21.83 46.29
C LYS A 138 27.94 22.13 47.55
N THR A 139 27.36 23.33 47.64
CA THR A 139 26.50 23.76 48.76
C THR A 139 25.23 22.91 48.89
N ILE A 140 24.86 22.12 47.87
CA ILE A 140 23.75 21.15 47.96
C ILE A 140 23.89 20.20 49.15
N GLY A 141 25.12 19.89 49.59
CA GLY A 141 25.39 19.04 50.77
C GLY A 141 24.87 19.60 52.11
N GLN A 142 24.47 20.88 52.16
CA GLN A 142 23.83 21.48 53.33
C GLN A 142 22.38 21.04 53.53
N LEU A 143 21.70 20.59 52.46
CA LEU A 143 20.30 20.17 52.47
C LEU A 143 20.13 18.74 53.00
N ARG A 144 20.58 18.50 54.23
CA ARG A 144 20.67 17.16 54.85
C ARG A 144 19.32 16.49 55.12
N SER A 145 18.24 17.24 55.02
CA SER A 145 16.87 16.75 55.21
C SER A 145 16.24 16.21 53.93
N LEU A 146 16.87 16.42 52.76
CA LEU A 146 16.32 16.01 51.46
C LEU A 146 16.07 14.50 51.41
N ARG A 147 14.86 14.16 50.98
CA ARG A 147 14.37 12.80 50.69
C ARG A 147 14.09 12.61 49.21
N ILE A 148 13.59 13.65 48.54
CA ILE A 148 13.27 13.64 47.12
C ILE A 148 14.01 14.80 46.45
N LEU A 149 14.74 14.48 45.40
CA LEU A 149 15.41 15.46 44.55
C LEU A 149 15.11 15.14 43.09
N ASN A 150 14.39 16.04 42.42
CA ASN A 150 14.10 15.94 40.98
C ASN A 150 14.84 17.03 40.20
N LEU A 151 15.78 16.61 39.36
CA LEU A 151 16.57 17.45 38.46
C LEU A 151 16.39 17.01 36.99
N SER A 152 15.34 16.26 36.67
CA SER A 152 15.09 15.73 35.33
C SER A 152 14.95 16.83 34.27
N GLY A 153 15.24 16.54 33.01
CA GLY A 153 15.08 17.49 31.91
C GLY A 153 16.02 18.70 31.96
N ASN A 154 17.13 18.62 32.69
CA ASN A 154 18.19 19.64 32.75
C ASN A 154 19.41 19.26 31.90
N MET A 155 20.42 20.13 31.84
CA MET A 155 21.62 20.00 31.00
C MET A 155 22.89 19.66 31.82
N LEU A 156 22.72 18.94 32.93
CA LEU A 156 23.78 18.58 33.88
C LEU A 156 24.83 17.68 33.23
N ARG A 157 26.12 17.98 33.49
CA ARG A 157 27.26 17.16 33.07
C ARG A 157 27.75 16.22 34.17
N GLU A 158 27.73 16.69 35.40
CA GLU A 158 28.20 15.97 36.59
C GLU A 158 27.43 16.42 37.84
N LEU A 159 27.60 15.67 38.92
CA LEU A 159 27.05 15.99 40.25
C LEU A 159 28.19 16.18 41.26
N PRO A 160 28.09 17.17 42.16
CA PRO A 160 29.15 17.44 43.13
C PRO A 160 29.29 16.28 44.12
N PRO A 161 30.52 15.96 44.57
CA PRO A 161 30.76 14.89 45.53
C PRO A 161 30.07 15.12 46.88
N GLU A 162 29.76 16.37 47.23
CA GLU A 162 29.02 16.76 48.43
C GLU A 162 27.57 16.28 48.44
N LEU A 163 26.99 15.89 47.30
CA LEU A 163 25.64 15.32 47.24
C LEU A 163 25.48 14.10 48.17
N LYS A 164 26.55 13.31 48.35
CA LYS A 164 26.57 12.17 49.28
C LYS A 164 26.33 12.53 50.75
N GLN A 165 26.41 13.82 51.11
CA GLN A 165 26.11 14.31 52.46
C GLN A 165 24.60 14.34 52.74
N CYS A 166 23.76 14.38 51.70
CA CYS A 166 22.30 14.32 51.77
C CYS A 166 21.82 12.88 51.98
N ARG A 167 22.22 12.26 53.09
CA ARG A 167 22.05 10.82 53.34
C ARG A 167 20.61 10.32 53.41
N LYS A 168 19.64 11.22 53.57
CA LYS A 168 18.21 10.90 53.65
C LYS A 168 17.53 10.78 52.28
N ILE A 169 18.24 11.03 51.17
CA ILE A 169 17.65 10.93 49.83
C ILE A 169 17.20 9.49 49.59
N GLN A 170 15.92 9.34 49.29
CA GLN A 170 15.25 8.08 48.97
C GLN A 170 14.87 8.01 47.49
N ARG A 171 14.57 9.15 46.85
CA ARG A 171 14.22 9.21 45.43
C ARG A 171 15.05 10.28 44.73
N LEU A 172 15.74 9.90 43.67
CA LEU A 172 16.58 10.79 42.87
C LEU A 172 16.21 10.66 41.39
N TYR A 173 15.77 11.77 40.80
CA TYR A 173 15.41 11.84 39.38
C TYR A 173 16.42 12.71 38.63
N LEU A 174 17.08 12.11 37.65
CA LEU A 174 18.14 12.70 36.84
C LEU A 174 17.92 12.40 35.35
N SER A 175 16.70 12.11 34.91
CA SER A 175 16.43 11.81 33.50
C SER A 175 16.83 12.99 32.62
N GLY A 176 17.46 12.72 31.48
CA GLY A 176 17.70 13.72 30.44
C GLY A 176 16.42 14.06 29.68
N LYS A 177 16.55 14.94 28.67
CA LYS A 177 15.50 15.14 27.65
C LYS A 177 15.63 14.06 26.57
N PHE A 178 14.54 13.75 25.88
CA PHE A 178 14.57 12.90 24.69
C PHE A 178 15.51 13.48 23.61
N TYR A 179 15.42 14.79 23.37
CA TYR A 179 16.28 15.53 22.45
C TYR A 179 16.43 17.01 22.87
N PRO A 180 17.67 17.58 22.90
CA PRO A 180 18.93 16.86 22.90
C PRO A 180 19.07 16.01 24.17
N ARG A 181 19.74 14.84 24.08
CA ARG A 181 19.96 13.96 25.24
C ARG A 181 20.71 14.68 26.37
N GLY A 182 20.53 14.19 27.60
CA GLY A 182 21.27 14.66 28.75
C GLY A 182 22.79 14.47 28.59
N LYS A 183 23.58 15.23 29.37
CA LYS A 183 25.04 15.33 29.19
C LYS A 183 25.85 14.45 30.17
N ILE A 184 25.22 13.68 31.04
CA ILE A 184 25.92 12.80 31.98
C ILE A 184 26.44 11.58 31.22
N GLN A 185 27.77 11.47 31.07
CA GLN A 185 28.43 10.37 30.36
C GLN A 185 28.94 9.26 31.28
N GLN A 186 29.34 9.59 32.51
CA GLN A 186 29.80 8.63 33.50
C GLN A 186 28.77 8.55 34.62
N PHE A 187 28.59 7.36 35.19
CA PHE A 187 27.72 7.20 36.35
C PHE A 187 28.25 8.04 37.53
N PRO A 188 27.46 8.93 38.15
CA PRO A 188 27.95 9.77 39.23
C PRO A 188 28.20 8.96 40.51
N GLU A 189 29.47 8.65 40.83
CA GLU A 189 29.83 7.80 41.96
C GLU A 189 29.38 8.36 43.33
N CYS A 190 29.14 9.68 43.44
CA CYS A 190 28.62 10.28 44.66
C CYS A 190 27.22 9.74 45.05
N ILE A 191 26.42 9.31 44.07
CA ILE A 191 25.11 8.67 44.28
C ILE A 191 25.27 7.36 45.05
N CYS A 192 26.36 6.61 44.82
CA CYS A 192 26.66 5.36 45.52
C CYS A 192 26.87 5.52 47.03
N GLY A 193 27.00 6.76 47.54
CA GLY A 193 27.03 7.07 48.98
C GLY A 193 25.65 7.31 49.62
N LEU A 194 24.58 7.35 48.82
CA LEU A 194 23.19 7.55 49.27
C LEU A 194 22.56 6.21 49.69
N ASN A 195 22.93 5.72 50.86
CA ASN A 195 22.56 4.37 51.32
C ASN A 195 21.04 4.16 51.56
N ASP A 196 20.27 5.24 51.68
CA ASP A 196 18.81 5.21 51.83
C ASP A 196 18.04 5.32 50.51
N LEU A 197 18.75 5.35 49.36
CA LEU A 197 18.16 5.46 48.04
C LEU A 197 17.32 4.22 47.70
N VAL A 198 16.06 4.44 47.35
CA VAL A 198 15.05 3.45 46.99
C VAL A 198 14.74 3.50 45.49
N PHE A 199 14.77 4.70 44.89
CA PHE A 199 14.48 4.93 43.48
C PHE A 199 15.56 5.81 42.83
N LEU A 200 16.06 5.38 41.68
CA LEU A 200 17.01 6.13 40.86
C LEU A 200 16.60 6.12 39.38
N ASP A 201 16.42 7.31 38.81
CA ASP A 201 16.19 7.49 37.38
C ASP A 201 17.33 8.28 36.73
N LEU A 202 18.01 7.66 35.77
CA LEU A 202 19.09 8.19 34.94
C LEU A 202 18.78 8.00 33.45
N SER A 203 17.50 7.94 33.07
CA SER A 203 17.06 7.76 31.68
C SER A 203 17.53 8.87 30.75
N TRP A 204 17.63 8.60 29.45
CA TRP A 204 17.93 9.59 28.41
C TRP A 204 19.21 10.41 28.65
N GLN A 205 20.17 9.81 29.36
CA GLN A 205 21.52 10.33 29.54
C GLN A 205 22.48 9.65 28.53
N GLN A 206 23.78 9.79 28.75
CA GLN A 206 24.84 9.19 27.94
C GLN A 206 25.72 8.24 28.79
N VAL A 207 25.17 7.68 29.86
CA VAL A 207 25.91 6.87 30.84
C VAL A 207 26.51 5.66 30.15
N ARG A 208 27.83 5.50 30.28
CA ARG A 208 28.58 4.41 29.65
C ARG A 208 28.81 3.20 30.53
N ASN A 209 28.94 3.36 31.85
CA ASN A 209 29.29 2.24 32.73
C ASN A 209 28.52 2.29 34.05
N ILE A 210 28.20 1.13 34.63
CA ILE A 210 27.77 1.00 36.03
C ILE A 210 28.98 0.57 36.88
N PRO A 211 29.48 1.41 37.80
CA PRO A 211 30.72 1.17 38.54
C PRO A 211 30.56 0.14 39.67
N ALA A 212 31.68 -0.39 40.17
CA ALA A 212 31.70 -1.32 41.30
C ALA A 212 31.07 -0.76 42.59
N SER A 213 31.21 0.56 42.80
CA SER A 213 30.60 1.26 43.94
C SER A 213 29.07 1.22 43.93
N PHE A 214 28.42 0.90 42.80
CA PHE A 214 26.97 0.75 42.68
C PHE A 214 26.40 -0.28 43.66
N GLY A 215 27.17 -1.33 43.98
CA GLY A 215 26.78 -2.37 44.95
C GLY A 215 26.56 -1.87 46.39
N ASN A 216 26.85 -0.59 46.69
CA ASN A 216 26.55 0.05 47.97
C ASN A 216 25.07 0.41 48.14
N LEU A 217 24.30 0.52 47.06
CA LEU A 217 22.89 0.92 47.05
C LEU A 217 21.95 -0.23 47.47
N ARG A 218 22.14 -0.75 48.68
CA ARG A 218 21.48 -1.98 49.17
C ARG A 218 19.97 -1.86 49.44
N LYS A 219 19.44 -0.64 49.47
CA LYS A 219 18.00 -0.35 49.63
C LYS A 219 17.31 0.01 48.31
N LEU A 220 18.04 0.02 47.19
CA LEU A 220 17.49 0.39 45.89
C LEU A 220 16.48 -0.67 45.45
N GLU A 221 15.25 -0.24 45.19
CA GLU A 221 14.13 -1.08 44.74
C GLU A 221 13.85 -0.90 43.26
N GLU A 222 14.10 0.30 42.71
CA GLU A 222 13.80 0.64 41.33
C GLU A 222 14.92 1.44 40.67
N LEU A 223 15.37 0.96 39.50
CA LEU A 223 16.43 1.55 38.70
C LEU A 223 15.96 1.76 37.26
N ASN A 224 16.01 3.00 36.79
CA ASN A 224 15.72 3.34 35.41
C ASN A 224 16.96 3.91 34.70
N LEU A 225 17.39 3.23 33.65
CA LEU A 225 18.57 3.58 32.84
C LEU A 225 18.23 3.61 31.35
N LYS A 226 16.94 3.76 31.00
CA LYS A 226 16.43 3.79 29.63
C LYS A 226 17.23 4.74 28.72
N TRP A 227 17.54 4.29 27.50
CA TRP A 227 18.23 5.05 26.45
C TRP A 227 19.58 5.68 26.85
N ASN A 228 20.40 4.92 27.58
CA ASN A 228 21.82 5.19 27.82
C ASN A 228 22.74 4.51 26.79
N GLN A 229 24.07 4.53 27.02
CA GLN A 229 25.09 3.98 26.12
C GLN A 229 25.99 3.00 26.88
N LEU A 230 25.40 2.06 27.63
CA LEU A 230 26.14 1.18 28.52
C LEU A 230 27.05 0.23 27.73
N GLN A 231 28.33 0.26 28.08
CA GLN A 231 29.42 -0.58 27.59
C GLN A 231 29.84 -1.60 28.64
N GLU A 232 29.65 -1.30 29.93
CA GLU A 232 29.99 -2.20 31.03
C GLU A 232 29.00 -2.09 32.20
N VAL A 233 28.62 -3.24 32.75
CA VAL A 233 27.84 -3.35 33.98
C VAL A 233 28.62 -4.17 35.01
N SER A 234 29.05 -3.55 36.10
CA SER A 234 29.83 -4.22 37.14
C SER A 234 29.07 -5.37 37.81
N GLN A 235 29.80 -6.47 38.08
CA GLN A 235 29.30 -7.63 38.82
C GLN A 235 28.87 -7.32 40.25
N GLU A 236 29.29 -6.19 40.80
CA GLU A 236 28.89 -5.73 42.13
C GLU A 236 27.40 -5.35 42.21
N MET A 237 26.73 -5.16 41.07
CA MET A 237 25.28 -4.92 40.99
C MET A 237 24.45 -6.02 41.68
N LYS A 238 24.95 -7.27 41.70
CA LYS A 238 24.29 -8.39 42.40
C LYS A 238 24.10 -8.16 43.91
N LYS A 239 24.83 -7.22 44.51
CA LYS A 239 24.70 -6.85 45.94
C LYS A 239 23.42 -6.05 46.22
N CYS A 240 22.81 -5.44 45.20
CA CYS A 240 21.56 -4.69 45.30
C CYS A 240 20.34 -5.63 45.34
N THR A 241 20.32 -6.53 46.32
CA THR A 241 19.33 -7.62 46.47
C THR A 241 17.89 -7.16 46.68
N LYS A 242 17.67 -5.86 46.94
CA LYS A 242 16.33 -5.27 47.06
C LYS A 242 15.75 -4.77 45.74
N LEU A 243 16.48 -4.85 44.62
CA LEU A 243 15.97 -4.44 43.32
C LEU A 243 14.76 -5.29 42.91
N LEU A 244 13.63 -4.62 42.73
CA LEU A 244 12.36 -5.21 42.29
C LEU A 244 12.08 -4.85 40.84
N ARG A 245 12.53 -3.69 40.36
CA ARG A 245 12.27 -3.19 39.00
C ARG A 245 13.51 -2.60 38.36
N ILE A 246 13.81 -3.04 37.14
CA ILE A 246 14.92 -2.54 36.34
C ILE A 246 14.42 -2.25 34.92
N ASP A 247 14.64 -1.02 34.46
CA ASP A 247 14.44 -0.62 33.06
C ASP A 247 15.79 -0.29 32.40
N LEU A 248 16.17 -1.12 31.43
CA LEU A 248 17.39 -1.01 30.62
C LEU A 248 17.05 -0.88 29.13
N SER A 249 15.84 -0.40 28.81
CA SER A 249 15.38 -0.28 27.43
C SER A 249 16.29 0.65 26.62
N GLY A 250 16.83 0.16 25.50
CA GLY A 250 17.79 0.88 24.64
C GLY A 250 19.11 1.26 25.30
N ALA A 251 19.38 0.82 26.53
CA ALA A 251 20.57 1.19 27.28
C ALA A 251 21.78 0.32 26.93
N LEU A 252 21.56 -0.92 26.48
CA LEU A 252 22.57 -1.97 26.30
C LEU A 252 22.90 -2.22 24.82
N ARG A 253 22.61 -1.27 23.93
CA ARG A 253 22.84 -1.39 22.47
C ARG A 253 24.30 -1.62 22.07
N LEU A 254 25.26 -1.30 22.95
CA LEU A 254 26.68 -1.52 22.72
C LEU A 254 27.16 -2.89 23.25
N LEU A 255 26.27 -3.66 23.89
CA LEU A 255 26.56 -5.01 24.38
C LEU A 255 25.98 -6.05 23.44
N SER A 256 26.74 -7.12 23.21
CA SER A 256 26.28 -8.29 22.46
C SER A 256 25.41 -9.24 23.28
N ALA A 257 25.44 -9.15 24.62
CA ALA A 257 24.73 -10.04 25.52
C ALA A 257 24.22 -9.32 26.78
N ILE A 258 23.18 -9.89 27.40
CA ILE A 258 22.62 -9.38 28.65
C ILE A 258 23.63 -9.62 29.80
N PRO A 259 23.99 -8.60 30.60
CA PRO A 259 24.99 -8.74 31.66
C PRO A 259 24.62 -9.79 32.72
N ALA A 260 25.55 -10.72 33.00
CA ALA A 260 25.33 -11.80 33.96
C ALA A 260 24.97 -11.33 35.38
N ALA A 261 25.39 -10.12 35.76
CA ALA A 261 25.07 -9.52 37.06
C ALA A 261 23.56 -9.41 37.32
N LEU A 262 22.75 -9.26 36.27
CA LEU A 262 21.29 -9.14 36.36
C LEU A 262 20.63 -10.46 36.80
N PHE A 263 21.21 -11.60 36.45
CA PHE A 263 20.61 -12.92 36.70
C PHE A 263 20.68 -13.36 38.17
N TYR A 264 21.47 -12.68 38.99
CA TYR A 264 21.61 -12.94 40.42
C TYR A 264 20.61 -12.14 41.30
N LEU A 265 19.75 -11.32 40.69
CA LEU A 265 18.76 -10.51 41.40
C LEU A 265 17.45 -11.30 41.59
N GLU A 266 17.47 -12.31 42.47
CA GLU A 266 16.37 -13.28 42.65
C GLU A 266 15.01 -12.66 43.07
N ASP A 267 15.03 -11.48 43.67
CA ASP A 267 13.84 -10.72 44.09
C ASP A 267 13.24 -9.83 42.98
N LEU A 268 13.80 -9.86 41.77
CA LEU A 268 13.36 -9.02 40.66
C LEU A 268 11.94 -9.42 40.19
N HIS A 269 11.06 -8.43 40.09
CA HIS A 269 9.67 -8.58 39.65
C HIS A 269 9.45 -8.08 38.21
N THR A 270 10.15 -7.01 37.83
CA THR A 270 10.02 -6.38 36.51
C THR A 270 11.38 -6.16 35.88
N LEU A 271 11.56 -6.68 34.67
CA LEU A 271 12.75 -6.49 33.86
C LEU A 271 12.35 -6.03 32.45
N ASN A 272 12.76 -4.81 32.10
CA ASN A 272 12.57 -4.27 30.75
C ASN A 272 13.93 -4.20 30.02
N LEU A 273 14.03 -4.93 28.91
CA LEU A 273 15.20 -5.05 28.04
C LEU A 273 14.86 -4.65 26.59
N SER A 274 13.76 -3.93 26.37
CA SER A 274 13.32 -3.54 25.03
C SER A 274 14.29 -2.61 24.29
N ASP A 275 14.12 -2.44 22.99
CA ASP A 275 14.89 -1.48 22.17
C ASP A 275 16.42 -1.72 22.18
N ASN A 276 16.86 -2.95 22.44
CA ASN A 276 18.27 -3.36 22.39
C ASN A 276 18.53 -4.21 21.12
N PHE A 277 19.75 -4.72 20.95
CA PHE A 277 20.12 -5.52 19.77
C PHE A 277 20.39 -6.99 20.12
N PHE A 278 19.69 -7.53 21.12
CA PHE A 278 19.91 -8.91 21.55
C PHE A 278 19.37 -9.89 20.52
N THR A 279 20.16 -10.93 20.23
CA THR A 279 19.79 -12.03 19.33
C THR A 279 19.30 -13.27 20.07
N ASP A 280 19.60 -13.39 21.36
CA ASP A 280 19.16 -14.47 22.24
C ASP A 280 18.89 -13.95 23.66
N VAL A 281 17.98 -14.63 24.37
CA VAL A 281 17.75 -14.45 25.81
C VAL A 281 18.33 -15.67 26.52
N PRO A 282 19.45 -15.53 27.24
CA PRO A 282 20.17 -16.66 27.81
C PRO A 282 19.32 -17.37 28.87
N SER A 283 19.52 -18.68 29.00
CA SER A 283 18.79 -19.54 29.95
C SER A 283 18.86 -19.04 31.40
N GLU A 284 19.91 -18.28 31.73
CA GLU A 284 20.20 -17.69 33.02
C GLU A 284 19.18 -16.63 33.43
N VAL A 285 18.50 -15.97 32.48
CA VAL A 285 17.32 -15.10 32.77
C VAL A 285 16.23 -15.88 33.50
N CYS A 286 16.13 -17.18 33.23
CA CYS A 286 15.14 -18.07 33.84
C CYS A 286 15.45 -18.36 35.33
N GLY A 287 16.62 -17.93 35.83
CA GLY A 287 16.96 -17.93 37.25
C GLY A 287 16.22 -16.87 38.06
N LEU A 288 15.59 -15.89 37.41
CA LEU A 288 14.79 -14.83 38.05
C LEU A 288 13.39 -15.35 38.42
N ILE A 289 13.32 -16.34 39.30
CA ILE A 289 12.11 -17.13 39.56
C ILE A 289 10.90 -16.33 40.07
N LYS A 290 11.10 -15.12 40.62
CA LYS A 290 10.04 -14.22 41.10
C LYS A 290 9.57 -13.21 40.05
N LEU A 291 10.14 -13.27 38.83
CA LEU A 291 9.81 -12.34 37.76
C LEU A 291 8.34 -12.47 37.37
N ARG A 292 7.67 -11.32 37.31
CA ARG A 292 6.26 -11.20 36.96
C ARG A 292 6.07 -10.50 35.61
N HIS A 293 6.96 -9.56 35.27
CA HIS A 293 6.92 -8.78 34.04
C HIS A 293 8.27 -8.88 33.34
N LEU A 294 8.29 -9.46 32.15
CA LEU A 294 9.45 -9.52 31.27
C LEU A 294 9.10 -8.86 29.95
N VAL A 295 9.81 -7.79 29.60
CA VAL A 295 9.59 -7.02 28.37
C VAL A 295 10.89 -7.02 27.57
N VAL A 296 10.86 -7.59 26.36
CA VAL A 296 12.02 -7.75 25.46
C VAL A 296 11.64 -7.38 24.02
N GLN A 297 10.76 -6.40 23.85
CA GLN A 297 10.28 -5.91 22.55
C GLN A 297 11.40 -5.20 21.77
N ARG A 298 11.33 -5.12 20.43
CA ARG A 298 12.30 -4.37 19.60
C ARG A 298 13.74 -4.84 19.82
N ASN A 299 13.94 -6.14 19.64
CA ASN A 299 15.25 -6.78 19.65
C ASN A 299 15.40 -7.60 18.35
N SER A 300 16.45 -8.41 18.26
CA SER A 300 16.74 -9.27 17.10
C SER A 300 16.59 -10.75 17.44
N LEU A 301 15.67 -11.10 18.35
CA LEU A 301 15.52 -12.48 18.84
C LEU A 301 15.01 -13.39 17.72
N LEU A 302 15.73 -14.48 17.45
CA LEU A 302 15.33 -15.50 16.48
C LEU A 302 14.55 -16.66 17.12
N ARG A 303 14.83 -16.94 18.39
CA ARG A 303 14.23 -18.03 19.16
C ARG A 303 14.14 -17.67 20.63
N LEU A 304 13.28 -18.39 21.36
CA LEU A 304 13.22 -18.33 22.82
C LEU A 304 13.85 -19.58 23.43
N SER A 305 14.45 -19.45 24.61
CA SER A 305 14.94 -20.60 25.36
C SER A 305 13.77 -21.42 25.92
N PRO A 306 13.78 -22.77 25.82
CA PRO A 306 12.79 -23.63 26.48
C PRO A 306 12.77 -23.47 28.01
N ASP A 307 13.84 -22.92 28.60
CA ASP A 307 13.88 -22.69 30.04
C ASP A 307 13.02 -21.51 30.50
N LEU A 308 12.52 -20.69 29.58
CA LEU A 308 11.66 -19.53 29.89
C LEU A 308 10.43 -19.94 30.73
N TYR A 309 9.93 -21.16 30.52
CA TYR A 309 8.77 -21.71 31.24
C TYR A 309 9.04 -22.02 32.71
N LYS A 310 10.29 -21.91 33.19
CA LYS A 310 10.64 -21.97 34.62
C LYS A 310 10.11 -20.75 35.38
N LEU A 311 9.82 -19.64 34.70
CA LEU A 311 9.29 -18.39 35.28
C LEU A 311 7.79 -18.51 35.63
N ARG A 312 7.44 -19.40 36.56
CA ARG A 312 6.04 -19.75 36.89
C ARG A 312 5.19 -18.61 37.47
N TYR A 313 5.84 -17.51 37.87
CA TYR A 313 5.19 -16.32 38.40
C TYR A 313 4.95 -15.24 37.34
N LEU A 314 5.35 -15.49 36.09
CA LEU A 314 5.20 -14.55 34.99
C LEU A 314 3.72 -14.28 34.71
N GLN A 315 3.36 -12.99 34.69
CA GLN A 315 2.02 -12.48 34.41
C GLN A 315 1.99 -11.70 33.09
N HIS A 316 3.10 -11.04 32.75
CA HIS A 316 3.23 -10.22 31.55
C HIS A 316 4.52 -10.57 30.80
N LEU A 317 4.37 -11.04 29.57
CA LEU A 317 5.46 -11.34 28.66
C LEU A 317 5.25 -10.57 27.35
N GLU A 318 6.16 -9.66 27.03
CA GLU A 318 6.12 -8.85 25.82
C GLU A 318 7.38 -9.12 24.98
N LEU A 319 7.17 -9.60 23.77
CA LEU A 319 8.18 -10.11 22.84
C LEU A 319 7.96 -9.60 21.40
N GLY A 320 7.11 -8.58 21.22
CA GLY A 320 6.83 -8.02 19.90
C GLY A 320 8.05 -7.37 19.23
N GLU A 321 7.95 -7.10 17.94
CA GLU A 321 9.02 -6.48 17.13
C GLU A 321 10.36 -7.23 17.27
N ASN A 322 10.32 -8.55 17.01
CA ASN A 322 11.47 -9.44 16.99
C ASN A 322 11.43 -10.30 15.70
N PHE A 323 12.26 -11.34 15.61
CA PHE A 323 12.30 -12.25 14.46
C PHE A 323 11.97 -13.70 14.85
N LEU A 324 11.10 -13.89 15.85
CA LEU A 324 10.75 -15.23 16.33
C LEU A 324 10.00 -16.02 15.24
N GLU A 325 10.50 -17.20 14.91
CA GLU A 325 9.88 -18.11 13.93
C GLU A 325 8.92 -19.12 14.57
N ALA A 326 9.18 -19.51 15.82
CA ALA A 326 8.33 -20.42 16.59
C ALA A 326 8.43 -20.16 18.09
N LEU A 327 7.40 -20.60 18.82
CA LEU A 327 7.41 -20.67 20.28
C LEU A 327 7.83 -22.08 20.74
N PRO A 328 8.72 -22.23 21.73
CA PRO A 328 9.12 -23.56 22.22
C PRO A 328 7.99 -24.33 22.93
N GLU A 329 8.17 -25.65 23.06
CA GLU A 329 7.28 -26.50 23.85
C GLU A 329 7.45 -26.22 25.36
N GLY A 330 6.33 -26.05 26.09
CA GLY A 330 6.35 -25.86 27.55
C GLY A 330 5.53 -24.68 28.08
N LEU A 331 4.91 -23.88 27.20
CA LEU A 331 4.03 -22.74 27.51
C LEU A 331 2.98 -23.05 28.58
N ARG A 332 2.43 -24.28 28.59
CA ARG A 332 1.47 -24.80 29.60
C ARG A 332 1.89 -24.60 31.07
N SER A 333 3.17 -24.35 31.35
CA SER A 333 3.68 -24.14 32.70
C SER A 333 3.42 -22.72 33.24
N LEU A 334 3.22 -21.74 32.36
CA LEU A 334 3.01 -20.32 32.70
C LEU A 334 1.55 -20.03 33.06
N LYS A 335 0.99 -20.78 34.02
CA LYS A 335 -0.45 -20.74 34.37
C LYS A 335 -0.97 -19.38 34.88
N ARG A 336 -0.06 -18.46 35.22
CA ARG A 336 -0.36 -17.11 35.71
C ARG A 336 -0.24 -16.03 34.64
N LEU A 337 0.08 -16.41 33.41
CA LEU A 337 0.25 -15.46 32.32
C LEU A 337 -1.10 -14.84 31.97
N GLU A 338 -1.17 -13.51 32.06
CA GLU A 338 -2.35 -12.70 31.77
C GLU A 338 -2.18 -11.93 30.45
N TYR A 339 -0.94 -11.62 30.07
CA TYR A 339 -0.59 -10.87 28.86
C TYR A 339 0.56 -11.55 28.12
N LEU A 340 0.33 -11.83 26.83
CA LEU A 340 1.34 -12.33 25.90
C LEU A 340 1.34 -11.47 24.62
N GLY A 341 2.37 -10.63 24.46
CA GLY A 341 2.60 -9.82 23.27
C GLY A 341 3.65 -10.46 22.36
N LEU A 342 3.27 -10.74 21.11
CA LEU A 342 4.09 -11.38 20.07
C LEU A 342 3.91 -10.69 18.70
N CYS A 343 3.35 -9.48 18.66
CA CYS A 343 3.11 -8.77 17.41
C CYS A 343 4.41 -8.44 16.65
N GLN A 344 4.39 -8.36 15.33
CA GLN A 344 5.57 -8.07 14.49
C GLN A 344 6.71 -9.08 14.73
N ASN A 345 6.43 -10.36 14.47
CA ASN A 345 7.40 -11.46 14.49
C ASN A 345 7.30 -12.25 13.17
N ARG A 346 7.86 -13.47 13.11
CA ARG A 346 7.83 -14.35 11.92
C ARG A 346 7.14 -15.69 12.20
N LEU A 347 6.23 -15.72 13.18
CA LEU A 347 5.56 -16.95 13.60
C LEU A 347 4.68 -17.50 12.47
N THR A 348 4.84 -18.78 12.13
CA THR A 348 4.00 -19.46 11.12
C THR A 348 2.83 -20.23 11.75
N ASP A 349 2.98 -20.68 12.98
CA ASP A 349 2.00 -21.47 13.73
C ASP A 349 2.08 -21.18 15.23
N LEU A 350 1.04 -21.61 15.96
CA LEU A 350 0.97 -21.55 17.43
C LEU A 350 0.92 -22.97 18.00
N PRO A 351 1.65 -23.24 19.11
CA PRO A 351 1.56 -24.53 19.79
C PRO A 351 0.21 -24.68 20.51
N ASP A 352 -0.39 -25.86 20.46
CA ASP A 352 -1.64 -26.20 21.15
C ASP A 352 -1.57 -25.95 22.67
N GLU A 353 -0.36 -25.99 23.26
CA GLU A 353 -0.12 -25.66 24.66
C GLU A 353 -0.61 -24.26 25.07
N ILE A 354 -0.74 -23.32 24.12
CA ILE A 354 -1.26 -21.98 24.38
C ILE A 354 -2.68 -22.04 24.95
N CYS A 355 -3.49 -23.02 24.53
CA CYS A 355 -4.87 -23.21 24.98
C CYS A 355 -5.00 -23.58 26.46
N PHE A 356 -3.90 -23.92 27.15
CA PHE A 356 -3.87 -24.22 28.58
C PHE A 356 -3.65 -22.98 29.46
N LEU A 357 -3.42 -21.80 28.87
CA LEU A 357 -3.22 -20.54 29.58
C LEU A 357 -4.56 -19.93 30.01
N GLY A 358 -5.28 -20.60 30.91
CA GLY A 358 -6.65 -20.21 31.29
C GLY A 358 -6.81 -18.82 31.95
N GLN A 359 -5.71 -18.16 32.34
CA GLN A 359 -5.70 -16.79 32.88
C GLN A 359 -5.36 -15.71 31.83
N LEU A 360 -5.04 -16.11 30.60
CA LEU A 360 -4.65 -15.20 29.54
C LEU A 360 -5.82 -14.29 29.17
N ARG A 361 -5.59 -12.97 29.22
CA ARG A 361 -6.56 -11.92 28.89
C ARG A 361 -6.23 -11.26 27.56
N TYR A 362 -4.95 -11.06 27.29
CA TYR A 362 -4.46 -10.46 26.06
C TYR A 362 -3.50 -11.41 25.34
N LEU A 363 -3.78 -11.68 24.07
CA LEU A 363 -2.90 -12.39 23.15
C LEU A 363 -2.69 -11.55 21.89
N GLY A 364 -1.51 -10.95 21.75
CA GLY A 364 -1.13 -10.14 20.60
C GLY A 364 -0.28 -10.94 19.63
N LEU A 365 -0.74 -11.13 18.40
CA LEU A 365 -0.11 -11.90 17.32
C LEU A 365 -0.13 -11.14 15.98
N GLY A 366 -0.50 -9.86 15.98
CA GLY A 366 -0.58 -9.06 14.76
C GLY A 366 0.74 -9.01 13.99
N HIS A 367 0.70 -8.87 12.66
CA HIS A 367 1.89 -8.84 11.79
C HIS A 367 2.81 -10.06 11.98
N ASN A 368 2.28 -11.26 11.75
CA ASN A 368 3.04 -12.51 11.73
C ASN A 368 2.73 -13.26 10.41
N LYS A 369 3.08 -14.56 10.31
CA LYS A 369 2.80 -15.43 9.16
C LYS A 369 1.88 -16.60 9.54
N ILE A 370 1.01 -16.41 10.53
CA ILE A 370 0.18 -17.48 11.09
C ILE A 370 -0.86 -17.91 10.08
N THR A 371 -0.89 -19.20 9.76
CA THR A 371 -1.82 -19.76 8.76
C THR A 371 -3.13 -20.28 9.36
N GLN A 372 -3.08 -20.75 10.62
CA GLN A 372 -4.23 -21.30 11.35
C GLN A 372 -4.13 -21.00 12.85
N LEU A 373 -5.29 -20.91 13.51
CA LEU A 373 -5.40 -20.88 14.98
C LEU A 373 -5.73 -22.29 15.51
N PRO A 374 -5.26 -22.68 16.70
CA PRO A 374 -5.61 -23.95 17.31
C PRO A 374 -7.13 -24.11 17.47
N GLU A 375 -7.68 -25.27 17.10
CA GLU A 375 -9.12 -25.57 17.25
C GLU A 375 -9.62 -25.44 18.69
N ASN A 376 -8.72 -25.66 19.66
CA ASN A 376 -9.01 -25.60 21.09
C ASN A 376 -8.82 -24.20 21.70
N ILE A 377 -8.69 -23.14 20.90
CA ILE A 377 -8.53 -21.76 21.38
C ILE A 377 -9.70 -21.31 22.29
N TYR A 378 -10.87 -21.94 22.15
CA TYR A 378 -12.03 -21.70 23.00
C TYR A 378 -11.82 -22.06 24.48
N HIS A 379 -10.74 -22.76 24.86
CA HIS A 379 -10.39 -22.98 26.27
C HIS A 379 -9.87 -21.73 26.98
N LEU A 380 -9.49 -20.67 26.26
CA LEU A 380 -9.03 -19.39 26.80
C LEU A 380 -10.20 -18.53 27.30
N GLN A 381 -10.95 -19.04 28.27
CA GLN A 381 -12.19 -18.41 28.76
C GLN A 381 -12.00 -17.02 29.40
N SER A 382 -10.77 -16.66 29.80
CA SER A 382 -10.43 -15.33 30.33
C SER A 382 -10.04 -14.31 29.25
N LEU A 383 -9.97 -14.72 27.98
CA LEU A 383 -9.44 -13.89 26.89
C LEU A 383 -10.40 -12.74 26.60
N THR A 384 -9.90 -11.52 26.72
CA THR A 384 -10.63 -10.29 26.42
C THR A 384 -10.19 -9.69 25.10
N THR A 385 -8.96 -9.98 24.66
CA THR A 385 -8.39 -9.46 23.42
C THR A 385 -7.52 -10.50 22.73
N LEU A 386 -7.76 -10.71 21.44
CA LEU A 386 -6.98 -11.51 20.53
C LEU A 386 -6.71 -10.70 19.27
N ASP A 387 -5.47 -10.23 19.13
CA ASP A 387 -5.03 -9.53 17.93
C ASP A 387 -4.31 -10.51 17.00
N VAL A 388 -4.90 -10.81 15.85
CA VAL A 388 -4.31 -11.66 14.80
C VAL A 388 -4.31 -10.92 13.45
N ASN A 389 -4.29 -9.59 13.47
CA ASN A 389 -4.24 -8.78 12.26
C ASN A 389 -2.98 -9.09 11.42
N ASP A 390 -3.04 -8.84 10.11
CA ASP A 390 -1.88 -8.95 9.22
C ASP A 390 -1.16 -10.30 9.34
N ASN A 391 -1.94 -11.38 9.18
CA ASN A 391 -1.47 -12.77 9.15
C ASN A 391 -1.96 -13.48 7.87
N GLU A 392 -1.76 -14.79 7.77
CA GLU A 392 -2.15 -15.62 6.62
C GLU A 392 -3.36 -16.53 6.92
N LEU A 393 -4.21 -16.14 7.89
CA LEU A 393 -5.36 -16.92 8.30
C LEU A 393 -6.36 -17.05 7.15
N ARG A 394 -6.77 -18.28 6.85
CA ARG A 394 -7.82 -18.59 5.86
C ARG A 394 -9.16 -18.89 6.52
N GLU A 395 -9.15 -19.42 7.73
CA GLU A 395 -10.35 -19.86 8.44
C GLU A 395 -10.24 -19.51 9.93
N VAL A 396 -11.40 -19.32 10.56
CA VAL A 396 -11.52 -19.12 12.02
C VAL A 396 -12.20 -20.35 12.63
N PRO A 397 -11.67 -20.95 13.72
CA PRO A 397 -12.25 -22.14 14.34
C PRO A 397 -13.73 -21.96 14.71
N LEU A 398 -14.57 -22.93 14.33
CA LEU A 398 -16.03 -22.85 14.53
C LEU A 398 -16.44 -22.72 16.01
N LEU A 399 -15.64 -23.27 16.92
CA LEU A 399 -15.91 -23.26 18.38
C LEU A 399 -15.45 -21.96 19.06
N MET A 400 -14.84 -21.04 18.32
CA MET A 400 -14.42 -19.75 18.85
C MET A 400 -15.60 -18.92 19.37
N ASP A 401 -16.82 -19.21 18.89
CA ASP A 401 -18.08 -18.64 19.37
C ASP A 401 -18.34 -18.81 20.87
N ARG A 402 -17.59 -19.70 21.55
CA ARG A 402 -17.69 -19.96 22.99
C ARG A 402 -16.83 -19.04 23.87
N LEU A 403 -16.15 -18.05 23.29
CA LEU A 403 -15.34 -17.08 24.02
C LEU A 403 -16.17 -15.84 24.39
N ASP A 404 -17.07 -15.99 25.37
CA ASP A 404 -18.04 -14.95 25.74
C ASP A 404 -17.38 -13.60 26.12
N LEU A 405 -16.25 -13.64 26.86
CA LEU A 405 -15.53 -12.43 27.24
C LEU A 405 -14.90 -11.72 26.05
N LEU A 406 -14.40 -12.45 25.06
CA LEU A 406 -13.82 -11.89 23.84
C LEU A 406 -14.90 -11.19 23.01
N ALA A 407 -16.09 -11.81 22.90
CA ALA A 407 -17.26 -11.21 22.24
C ALA A 407 -17.74 -9.94 22.94
N SER A 408 -17.85 -9.97 24.28
CA SER A 408 -18.34 -8.83 25.06
C SER A 408 -17.42 -7.59 25.05
N ASN A 409 -16.12 -7.79 24.83
CA ASN A 409 -15.12 -6.71 24.78
C ASN A 409 -14.79 -6.27 23.35
N ASP A 410 -15.45 -6.85 22.34
CA ASP A 410 -15.11 -6.68 20.93
C ASP A 410 -13.60 -6.82 20.64
N GLY A 411 -12.98 -7.82 21.27
CA GLY A 411 -11.53 -7.92 21.35
C GLY A 411 -10.88 -8.77 20.27
N LEU A 412 -11.62 -9.28 19.29
CA LEU A 412 -11.07 -10.06 18.19
C LEU A 412 -10.70 -9.13 17.03
N HIS A 413 -9.41 -9.09 16.67
CA HIS A 413 -8.94 -8.30 15.53
C HIS A 413 -8.38 -9.24 14.45
N LEU A 414 -9.00 -9.22 13.27
CA LEU A 414 -8.78 -10.17 12.15
C LEU A 414 -8.40 -9.51 10.83
N HIS A 415 -8.15 -8.20 10.82
CA HIS A 415 -7.92 -7.40 9.62
C HIS A 415 -6.71 -7.91 8.82
N ASN A 416 -6.70 -7.66 7.51
CA ASN A 416 -5.59 -8.02 6.61
C ASN A 416 -5.21 -9.52 6.61
N ASN A 417 -6.18 -10.41 6.85
CA ASN A 417 -6.05 -11.85 6.64
C ASN A 417 -6.81 -12.30 5.37
N PRO A 418 -6.29 -13.29 4.60
CA PRO A 418 -6.98 -13.86 3.44
C PRO A 418 -8.13 -14.83 3.84
N LEU A 419 -9.02 -14.39 4.73
CA LEU A 419 -10.11 -15.19 5.28
C LEU A 419 -11.10 -15.60 4.18
N ARG A 420 -11.35 -16.92 4.08
CA ARG A 420 -12.35 -17.55 3.22
C ARG A 420 -13.63 -17.88 3.99
N SER A 421 -13.51 -18.23 5.26
CA SER A 421 -14.65 -18.56 6.12
C SER A 421 -14.32 -18.27 7.59
N PRO A 422 -15.01 -17.33 8.26
CA PRO A 422 -15.99 -16.37 7.75
C PRO A 422 -15.38 -15.36 6.77
N PHE A 423 -16.18 -14.82 5.84
CA PHE A 423 -15.71 -13.79 4.90
C PHE A 423 -15.28 -12.50 5.64
N LEU A 424 -14.37 -11.74 5.05
CA LEU A 424 -13.73 -10.56 5.67
C LEU A 424 -14.76 -9.55 6.20
N GLU A 425 -15.85 -9.31 5.48
CA GLU A 425 -16.86 -8.32 5.85
C GLU A 425 -17.64 -8.71 7.10
N ILE A 426 -17.81 -10.00 7.39
CA ILE A 426 -18.43 -10.47 8.65
C ILE A 426 -17.46 -10.22 9.81
N SER A 427 -16.17 -10.40 9.56
CA SER A 427 -15.10 -10.19 10.53
C SER A 427 -14.92 -8.70 10.88
N GLU A 428 -15.28 -7.78 9.98
CA GLU A 428 -15.19 -6.32 10.16
C GLU A 428 -16.36 -5.71 10.97
N GLN A 429 -17.44 -6.46 11.25
CA GLN A 429 -18.61 -5.92 11.98
C GLN A 429 -18.52 -6.00 13.50
N GLY A 430 -17.49 -6.68 14.00
CA GLY A 430 -17.28 -6.92 15.42
C GLY A 430 -17.39 -8.40 15.80
N THR A 431 -16.80 -8.70 16.95
CA THR A 431 -16.57 -10.05 17.45
C THR A 431 -17.88 -10.80 17.72
N SER A 432 -18.88 -10.10 18.25
CA SER A 432 -20.18 -10.70 18.61
C SER A 432 -20.95 -11.20 17.39
N GLN A 433 -20.95 -10.42 16.30
CA GLN A 433 -21.62 -10.76 15.04
C GLN A 433 -20.95 -11.95 14.37
N LEU A 434 -19.61 -11.96 14.37
CA LEU A 434 -18.83 -13.10 13.89
C LEU A 434 -19.23 -14.39 14.62
N PHE A 435 -19.36 -14.33 15.94
CA PHE A 435 -19.68 -15.49 16.76
C PHE A 435 -21.11 -15.97 16.56
N GLU A 436 -22.07 -15.06 16.34
CA GLU A 436 -23.43 -15.44 15.98
C GLU A 436 -23.47 -16.17 14.62
N TYR A 437 -22.70 -15.70 13.63
CA TYR A 437 -22.54 -16.38 12.35
C TYR A 437 -21.94 -17.79 12.51
N LEU A 438 -20.82 -17.93 13.24
CA LEU A 438 -20.18 -19.22 13.51
C LEU A 438 -21.14 -20.18 14.24
N LYS A 439 -21.89 -19.68 15.22
CA LYS A 439 -22.93 -20.43 15.93
C LYS A 439 -24.06 -20.87 15.01
N GLY A 440 -24.48 -20.02 14.07
CA GLY A 440 -25.50 -20.31 13.06
C GLY A 440 -25.09 -21.45 12.13
N ILE A 441 -23.86 -21.42 11.62
CA ILE A 441 -23.29 -22.51 10.81
C ILE A 441 -23.20 -23.81 11.63
N ARG A 442 -22.76 -23.74 12.89
CA ARG A 442 -22.58 -24.92 13.74
C ARG A 442 -23.90 -25.64 14.06
N LEU A 443 -25.01 -24.91 14.21
CA LEU A 443 -26.27 -25.45 14.75
C LEU A 443 -27.29 -25.90 13.69
N LYS A 444 -27.20 -25.47 12.42
CA LYS A 444 -28.16 -25.80 11.37
C LYS A 444 -27.44 -26.32 10.12
N GLU A 445 -27.91 -27.42 9.52
CA GLU A 445 -27.32 -28.04 8.32
C GLU A 445 -27.29 -27.02 7.17
N ALA A 446 -26.18 -26.31 6.99
CA ALA A 446 -26.07 -25.24 6.01
C ALA A 446 -26.33 -25.73 4.58
N HIS A 447 -27.06 -24.93 3.78
CA HIS A 447 -27.20 -25.20 2.35
C HIS A 447 -25.90 -24.83 1.63
N HIS A 448 -25.19 -25.84 1.12
CA HIS A 448 -23.97 -25.67 0.34
C HIS A 448 -24.29 -25.48 -1.15
N ARG A 449 -23.74 -24.44 -1.76
CA ARG A 449 -23.85 -24.20 -3.21
C ARG A 449 -22.46 -24.10 -3.84
N TRP A 450 -22.29 -24.81 -4.95
CA TRP A 450 -21.05 -24.90 -5.71
C TRP A 450 -21.11 -23.99 -6.93
N LYS A 451 -20.01 -23.30 -7.25
CA LYS A 451 -19.91 -22.48 -8.47
C LYS A 451 -19.02 -23.18 -9.50
N MET A 452 -19.53 -23.36 -10.71
CA MET A 452 -18.78 -23.91 -11.84
C MET A 452 -18.84 -22.95 -13.04
N ILE A 453 -17.68 -22.58 -13.58
CA ILE A 453 -17.56 -21.63 -14.69
C ILE A 453 -17.04 -22.36 -15.93
N MET A 454 -17.82 -22.37 -17.02
CA MET A 454 -17.41 -22.92 -18.32
C MET A 454 -16.90 -21.81 -19.25
N ILE A 455 -15.67 -21.94 -19.73
CA ILE A 455 -15.01 -20.92 -20.57
C ILE A 455 -14.24 -21.58 -21.72
N GLY A 456 -14.03 -20.83 -22.82
CA GLY A 456 -13.31 -21.29 -24.00
C GLY A 456 -13.81 -20.63 -25.29
N ALA A 457 -13.13 -20.88 -26.41
CA ALA A 457 -13.40 -20.24 -27.70
C ALA A 457 -14.85 -20.43 -28.20
N ALA A 458 -15.29 -19.56 -29.11
CA ALA A 458 -16.59 -19.71 -29.78
C ALA A 458 -16.67 -21.07 -30.50
N LYS A 459 -17.83 -21.74 -30.41
CA LYS A 459 -18.06 -23.10 -30.93
C LYS A 459 -17.18 -24.22 -30.33
N ALA A 460 -16.51 -24.00 -29.21
CA ALA A 460 -15.74 -25.04 -28.53
C ALA A 460 -16.57 -26.22 -27.93
N GLY A 461 -17.91 -26.18 -27.98
CA GLY A 461 -18.78 -27.23 -27.44
C GLY A 461 -19.27 -27.03 -25.99
N LYS A 462 -19.13 -25.84 -25.41
CA LYS A 462 -19.56 -25.51 -24.04
C LYS A 462 -21.04 -25.81 -23.77
N THR A 463 -21.94 -25.24 -24.60
CA THR A 463 -23.38 -25.41 -24.45
C THR A 463 -23.82 -26.86 -24.65
N SER A 464 -23.20 -27.58 -25.59
CA SER A 464 -23.44 -29.01 -25.82
C SER A 464 -22.99 -29.86 -24.63
N LEU A 465 -21.81 -29.57 -24.05
CA LEU A 465 -21.32 -30.25 -22.84
C LEU A 465 -22.23 -30.00 -21.64
N ARG A 466 -22.67 -28.75 -21.43
CA ARG A 466 -23.64 -28.41 -20.40
C ARG A 466 -24.95 -29.19 -20.55
N GLN A 467 -25.52 -29.22 -21.76
CA GLN A 467 -26.75 -29.96 -22.03
C GLN A 467 -26.57 -31.46 -21.78
N ALA A 468 -25.43 -32.03 -22.19
CA ALA A 468 -25.10 -33.42 -21.94
C ALA A 468 -25.03 -33.74 -20.44
N LEU A 469 -24.41 -32.87 -19.63
CA LEU A 469 -24.32 -33.01 -18.17
C LEU A 469 -25.69 -32.89 -17.46
N MET A 470 -26.53 -31.97 -17.91
CA MET A 470 -27.81 -31.68 -17.24
C MET A 470 -28.95 -32.59 -17.67
N LEU A 471 -29.03 -32.91 -18.96
CA LEU A 471 -30.19 -33.56 -19.58
C LEU A 471 -29.90 -34.99 -20.03
N GLY A 472 -28.65 -35.47 -19.93
CA GLY A 472 -28.25 -36.79 -20.42
C GLY A 472 -28.44 -36.96 -21.94
N ARG A 473 -28.50 -35.85 -22.68
CA ARG A 473 -28.61 -35.78 -24.15
C ARG A 473 -28.01 -34.48 -24.64
N SER A 474 -27.50 -34.50 -25.87
CA SER A 474 -26.93 -33.32 -26.53
C SER A 474 -27.74 -32.96 -27.77
N LYS A 475 -27.97 -31.67 -27.99
CA LYS A 475 -28.54 -31.13 -29.23
C LYS A 475 -27.46 -30.26 -29.88
N LEU A 476 -27.27 -30.38 -31.18
CA LEU A 476 -26.47 -29.41 -31.95
C LEU A 476 -27.16 -28.05 -31.82
N THR A 477 -26.52 -27.12 -31.11
CA THR A 477 -26.95 -25.72 -31.06
C THR A 477 -26.82 -25.13 -32.46
N ALA A 478 -27.94 -24.73 -33.05
CA ALA A 478 -27.93 -23.99 -34.31
C ALA A 478 -27.23 -22.64 -34.13
N ASP A 479 -26.73 -22.03 -35.22
CA ASP A 479 -25.92 -20.80 -35.13
C ASP A 479 -26.65 -19.61 -34.50
N ASN A 480 -27.99 -19.66 -34.45
CA ASN A 480 -28.89 -18.71 -33.79
C ASN A 480 -29.16 -19.01 -32.31
N GLU A 481 -28.75 -20.17 -31.78
CA GLU A 481 -28.89 -20.58 -30.36
C GLU A 481 -27.57 -20.40 -29.57
N ARG A 482 -26.62 -19.59 -30.07
CA ARG A 482 -25.33 -19.36 -29.40
C ARG A 482 -25.49 -18.57 -28.10
N THR A 483 -24.80 -19.00 -27.04
CA THR A 483 -24.69 -18.28 -25.76
C THR A 483 -24.13 -16.87 -25.97
N TRP A 484 -24.93 -15.85 -25.66
CA TRP A 484 -24.52 -14.45 -25.71
C TRP A 484 -24.10 -13.97 -24.32
N VAL A 485 -22.88 -13.44 -24.20
CA VAL A 485 -22.25 -12.99 -22.94
C VAL A 485 -22.10 -14.13 -21.93
N MET A 486 -23.19 -14.56 -21.28
CA MET A 486 -23.21 -15.60 -20.25
C MET A 486 -24.63 -16.13 -19.98
N GLU A 487 -24.78 -17.41 -19.65
CA GLU A 487 -26.04 -18.02 -19.17
C GLU A 487 -25.82 -18.77 -17.85
N ARG A 488 -26.84 -18.81 -16.98
CA ARG A 488 -26.80 -19.51 -15.69
C ARG A 488 -27.75 -20.69 -15.66
N HIS A 489 -27.28 -21.80 -15.10
CA HIS A 489 -28.07 -23.02 -14.97
C HIS A 489 -27.80 -23.69 -13.61
N LEU A 490 -28.87 -24.20 -12.98
CA LEU A 490 -28.75 -25.02 -11.78
C LEU A 490 -28.64 -26.50 -12.18
N TRP A 491 -27.60 -27.17 -11.72
CA TRP A 491 -27.35 -28.58 -11.93
C TRP A 491 -27.32 -29.30 -10.57
N GLU A 492 -28.14 -30.34 -10.43
CA GLU A 492 -28.28 -31.14 -9.21
C GLU A 492 -27.95 -32.62 -9.53
N PRO A 493 -26.66 -33.00 -9.60
CA PRO A 493 -26.27 -34.36 -9.96
C PRO A 493 -26.56 -35.41 -8.88
N GLU A 494 -26.61 -35.00 -7.60
CA GLU A 494 -26.90 -35.88 -6.46
C GLU A 494 -27.76 -35.16 -5.40
N SER A 495 -28.39 -35.93 -4.52
CA SER A 495 -29.11 -35.37 -3.36
C SER A 495 -28.18 -34.50 -2.51
N ARG A 496 -28.56 -33.23 -2.29
CA ARG A 496 -27.80 -32.21 -1.53
C ARG A 496 -26.54 -31.65 -2.23
N LEU A 497 -26.29 -31.96 -3.51
CA LEU A 497 -25.22 -31.34 -4.29
C LEU A 497 -25.82 -30.37 -5.32
N ARG A 498 -25.78 -29.07 -5.03
CA ARG A 498 -26.27 -28.00 -5.91
C ARG A 498 -25.12 -27.25 -6.56
N VAL A 499 -25.07 -27.25 -7.89
CA VAL A 499 -24.02 -26.61 -8.68
C VAL A 499 -24.63 -25.54 -9.58
N GLN A 500 -24.17 -24.31 -9.46
CA GLN A 500 -24.48 -23.22 -10.36
C GLN A 500 -23.47 -23.21 -11.50
N ILE A 501 -23.92 -23.57 -12.70
CA ILE A 501 -23.13 -23.55 -13.93
C ILE A 501 -23.27 -22.20 -14.61
N MET A 502 -22.14 -21.56 -14.90
CA MET A 502 -22.05 -20.32 -15.68
C MET A 502 -21.45 -20.65 -17.06
N ASP A 503 -22.26 -20.58 -18.11
CA ASP A 503 -21.86 -20.84 -19.50
C ASP A 503 -21.51 -19.52 -20.20
N PHE A 504 -20.23 -19.29 -20.51
CA PHE A 504 -19.79 -18.03 -21.13
C PHE A 504 -19.82 -18.04 -22.66
N GLY A 505 -20.14 -16.90 -23.27
CA GLY A 505 -19.99 -16.69 -24.70
C GLY A 505 -18.52 -16.64 -25.11
N GLY A 506 -18.12 -17.44 -26.10
CA GLY A 506 -16.70 -17.53 -26.52
C GLY A 506 -16.21 -16.44 -27.48
N HIS A 507 -17.01 -15.39 -27.75
CA HIS A 507 -16.64 -14.32 -28.68
C HIS A 507 -15.83 -13.22 -27.98
N HIS A 508 -14.82 -12.65 -28.65
CA HIS A 508 -13.88 -11.69 -28.05
C HIS A 508 -14.55 -10.43 -27.48
N ILE A 509 -15.64 -9.95 -28.11
CA ILE A 509 -16.48 -8.84 -27.60
C ILE A 509 -16.96 -9.08 -26.15
N TYR A 510 -17.20 -10.33 -25.75
CA TYR A 510 -17.68 -10.67 -24.41
C TYR A 510 -16.58 -10.78 -23.36
N GLN A 511 -15.30 -10.89 -23.77
CA GLN A 511 -14.16 -10.95 -22.85
C GLN A 511 -14.07 -9.69 -21.98
N ALA A 512 -14.56 -8.55 -22.46
CA ALA A 512 -14.67 -7.32 -21.69
C ALA A 512 -15.57 -7.48 -20.45
N ALA A 513 -16.50 -8.44 -20.41
CA ALA A 513 -17.38 -8.71 -19.27
C ALA A 513 -16.97 -9.95 -18.44
N HIS A 514 -16.18 -10.88 -19.00
CA HIS A 514 -15.77 -12.12 -18.30
C HIS A 514 -15.08 -11.86 -16.96
N HIS A 515 -14.30 -10.79 -16.90
CA HIS A 515 -13.60 -10.35 -15.70
C HIS A 515 -14.54 -10.16 -14.50
N MET A 516 -15.80 -9.79 -14.73
CA MET A 516 -16.78 -9.49 -13.69
C MET A 516 -17.23 -10.72 -12.91
N PHE A 517 -16.96 -11.92 -13.40
CA PHE A 517 -17.60 -13.15 -12.92
C PHE A 517 -16.63 -14.28 -12.55
N LEU A 518 -15.40 -14.25 -13.06
CA LEU A 518 -14.33 -15.18 -12.69
C LEU A 518 -13.96 -14.99 -11.21
N SER A 519 -13.94 -16.07 -10.44
CA SER A 519 -13.68 -16.06 -9.00
C SER A 519 -12.84 -17.28 -8.60
N PRO A 520 -11.83 -17.14 -7.72
CA PRO A 520 -10.94 -18.24 -7.30
C PRO A 520 -11.67 -19.41 -6.63
N ASP A 521 -12.85 -19.19 -6.06
CA ASP A 521 -13.62 -20.23 -5.37
C ASP A 521 -14.50 -21.09 -6.31
N ALA A 522 -14.53 -20.74 -7.60
CA ALA A 522 -15.24 -21.52 -8.61
C ALA A 522 -14.38 -22.65 -9.19
N LEU A 523 -15.03 -23.75 -9.56
CA LEU A 523 -14.45 -24.76 -10.44
C LEU A 523 -14.47 -24.24 -11.88
N HIS A 524 -13.30 -24.00 -12.47
CA HIS A 524 -13.19 -23.50 -13.84
C HIS A 524 -13.01 -24.67 -14.81
N VAL A 525 -13.89 -24.75 -15.80
CA VAL A 525 -13.89 -25.77 -16.85
C VAL A 525 -13.53 -25.10 -18.17
N LEU A 526 -12.29 -25.32 -18.62
CA LEU A 526 -11.80 -24.84 -19.92
C LEU A 526 -12.14 -25.84 -21.01
N VAL A 527 -13.02 -25.44 -21.93
CA VAL A 527 -13.56 -26.30 -22.99
C VAL A 527 -12.97 -25.88 -24.34
N PHE A 528 -12.42 -26.83 -25.09
CA PHE A 528 -11.84 -26.61 -26.42
C PHE A 528 -12.20 -27.74 -27.40
N ASP A 529 -12.17 -27.42 -28.69
CA ASP A 529 -12.49 -28.34 -29.79
C ASP A 529 -11.22 -29.06 -30.27
N LEU A 530 -11.16 -30.39 -30.11
CA LEU A 530 -9.99 -31.19 -30.47
C LEU A 530 -9.76 -31.28 -32.00
N THR A 531 -10.79 -31.06 -32.81
CA THR A 531 -10.66 -31.14 -34.27
C THR A 531 -9.91 -29.95 -34.85
N LYS A 532 -9.97 -28.80 -34.16
CA LYS A 532 -9.33 -27.55 -34.57
C LYS A 532 -7.94 -27.36 -33.96
N TYR A 533 -7.53 -28.25 -33.06
CA TYR A 533 -6.26 -28.12 -32.38
C TYR A 533 -5.07 -28.44 -33.32
N SER A 534 -4.12 -27.52 -33.33
CA SER A 534 -2.75 -27.68 -33.80
C SER A 534 -1.80 -26.97 -32.82
N THR A 535 -0.51 -27.28 -32.84
CA THR A 535 0.49 -26.61 -31.99
C THR A 535 0.51 -25.09 -32.22
N GLU A 536 0.24 -24.63 -33.45
CA GLU A 536 0.15 -23.20 -33.79
C GLU A 536 -1.12 -22.53 -33.24
N ALA A 537 -2.23 -23.27 -33.15
CA ALA A 537 -3.51 -22.78 -32.63
C ALA A 537 -3.62 -22.85 -31.10
N TYR A 538 -2.59 -23.35 -30.40
CA TYR A 538 -2.59 -23.53 -28.96
C TYR A 538 -2.95 -22.24 -28.21
N GLU A 539 -2.34 -21.12 -28.58
CA GLU A 539 -2.55 -19.85 -27.87
C GLU A 539 -4.00 -19.38 -27.98
N ASP A 540 -4.60 -19.45 -29.17
CA ASP A 540 -5.97 -18.97 -29.41
C ASP A 540 -7.05 -19.87 -28.80
N LEU A 541 -6.84 -21.19 -28.81
CA LEU A 541 -7.81 -22.16 -28.31
C LEU A 541 -7.71 -22.39 -26.80
N ILE A 542 -6.50 -22.35 -26.24
CA ILE A 542 -6.21 -22.81 -24.89
C ILE A 542 -5.39 -21.77 -24.12
N GLY A 543 -4.22 -21.36 -24.64
CA GLY A 543 -3.23 -20.54 -23.93
C GLY A 543 -3.80 -19.26 -23.35
N HIS A 544 -4.34 -18.36 -24.18
CA HIS A 544 -4.91 -17.08 -23.72
C HIS A 544 -6.05 -17.26 -22.69
N TRP A 545 -6.87 -18.30 -22.84
CA TRP A 545 -7.96 -18.57 -21.90
C TRP A 545 -7.46 -19.10 -20.56
N LEU A 546 -6.47 -19.98 -20.59
CA LEU A 546 -5.84 -20.51 -19.38
C LEU A 546 -5.13 -19.39 -18.61
N GLU A 547 -4.38 -18.54 -19.30
CA GLU A 547 -3.73 -17.36 -18.70
C GLU A 547 -4.74 -16.38 -18.11
N ALA A 548 -5.85 -16.11 -18.81
CA ALA A 548 -6.91 -15.25 -18.31
C ALA A 548 -7.53 -15.75 -16.98
N ILE A 549 -7.58 -17.07 -16.77
CA ILE A 549 -8.01 -17.66 -15.49
C ILE A 549 -6.89 -17.55 -14.45
N MET A 550 -5.67 -17.99 -14.80
CA MET A 550 -4.56 -18.10 -13.86
C MET A 550 -4.03 -16.76 -13.36
N ASP A 551 -4.02 -15.72 -14.19
CA ASP A 551 -3.52 -14.39 -13.80
C ASP A 551 -4.54 -13.62 -12.92
N ARG A 552 -5.81 -14.03 -12.95
CA ARG A 552 -6.92 -13.40 -12.25
C ARG A 552 -7.32 -14.11 -10.96
N ALA A 553 -7.46 -15.43 -11.02
CA ALA A 553 -8.05 -16.24 -9.96
C ALA A 553 -6.96 -17.05 -9.25
N ALA A 554 -6.44 -16.49 -8.16
CA ALA A 554 -5.38 -17.11 -7.38
C ALA A 554 -5.81 -18.44 -6.76
N GLY A 555 -5.06 -19.51 -7.02
CA GLY A 555 -5.38 -20.86 -6.58
C GLY A 555 -6.61 -21.47 -7.25
N ALA A 556 -7.02 -20.96 -8.42
CA ALA A 556 -8.17 -21.47 -9.14
C ALA A 556 -8.04 -22.96 -9.45
N LYS A 557 -9.13 -23.70 -9.25
CA LYS A 557 -9.23 -25.10 -9.64
C LYS A 557 -9.65 -25.18 -11.09
N ILE A 558 -8.76 -25.67 -11.96
CA ILE A 558 -8.97 -25.70 -13.41
C ILE A 558 -9.08 -27.14 -13.90
N VAL A 559 -10.08 -27.40 -14.74
CA VAL A 559 -10.31 -28.68 -15.40
C VAL A 559 -10.36 -28.45 -16.91
N MET A 560 -9.61 -29.23 -17.68
CA MET A 560 -9.53 -29.11 -19.13
C MET A 560 -10.37 -30.17 -19.82
N VAL A 561 -11.20 -29.76 -20.78
CA VAL A 561 -12.11 -30.65 -21.50
C VAL A 561 -11.98 -30.47 -23.02
N GLY A 562 -11.52 -31.52 -23.70
CA GLY A 562 -11.51 -31.62 -25.15
C GLY A 562 -12.80 -32.22 -25.67
N THR A 563 -13.55 -31.47 -26.49
CA THR A 563 -14.80 -31.91 -27.12
C THR A 563 -14.57 -32.41 -28.56
N HIS A 564 -15.62 -32.93 -29.20
CA HIS A 564 -15.60 -33.41 -30.59
C HIS A 564 -14.64 -34.57 -30.86
N CYS A 565 -14.33 -35.38 -29.84
CA CYS A 565 -13.40 -36.49 -29.98
C CYS A 565 -13.89 -37.61 -30.91
N ASP A 566 -15.20 -37.69 -31.16
CA ASP A 566 -15.83 -38.59 -32.14
C ASP A 566 -15.40 -38.32 -33.58
N LEU A 567 -14.88 -37.12 -33.86
CA LEU A 567 -14.35 -36.72 -35.16
C LEU A 567 -12.83 -36.93 -35.29
N CYS A 568 -12.18 -37.46 -34.25
CA CYS A 568 -10.75 -37.74 -34.20
C CYS A 568 -10.49 -39.26 -34.08
N THR A 569 -9.32 -39.72 -34.52
CA THR A 569 -8.88 -41.10 -34.22
C THR A 569 -8.37 -41.18 -32.77
N LYS A 570 -8.31 -42.39 -32.20
CA LYS A 570 -7.83 -42.58 -30.82
C LYS A 570 -6.36 -42.15 -30.67
N GLU A 571 -5.55 -42.41 -31.68
CA GLU A 571 -4.14 -42.02 -31.74
C GLU A 571 -4.00 -40.49 -31.81
N ASP A 572 -4.79 -39.82 -32.66
CA ASP A 572 -4.79 -38.35 -32.80
C ASP A 572 -5.21 -37.65 -31.49
N VAL A 573 -6.25 -38.16 -30.81
CA VAL A 573 -6.66 -37.64 -29.50
C VAL A 573 -5.53 -37.75 -28.48
N GLN A 574 -4.82 -38.88 -28.44
CA GLN A 574 -3.75 -39.09 -27.47
C GLN A 574 -2.54 -38.17 -27.76
N GLU A 575 -2.14 -38.03 -29.03
CA GLU A 575 -1.06 -37.13 -29.43
C GLU A 575 -1.37 -35.67 -29.06
N LYS A 576 -2.59 -35.22 -29.37
CA LYS A 576 -3.05 -33.87 -29.03
C LYS A 576 -3.08 -33.63 -27.52
N ARG A 577 -3.54 -34.60 -26.72
CA ARG A 577 -3.53 -34.47 -25.24
C ARG A 577 -2.12 -34.29 -24.70
N GLU A 578 -1.17 -35.09 -25.19
CA GLU A 578 0.23 -35.02 -24.76
C GLU A 578 0.89 -33.70 -25.17
N ASP A 579 0.63 -33.22 -26.38
CA ASP A 579 1.17 -31.94 -26.85
C ASP A 579 0.62 -30.76 -26.05
N ILE A 580 -0.69 -30.73 -25.79
CA ILE A 580 -1.33 -29.68 -24.97
C ILE A 580 -0.74 -29.68 -23.56
N LEU A 581 -0.68 -30.83 -22.88
CA LEU A 581 -0.13 -30.92 -21.53
C LEU A 581 1.36 -30.52 -21.49
N ARG A 582 2.13 -30.85 -22.53
CA ARG A 582 3.53 -30.44 -22.65
C ARG A 582 3.66 -28.92 -22.75
N LEU A 583 2.84 -28.26 -23.59
CA LEU A 583 2.85 -26.80 -23.76
C LEU A 583 2.39 -26.07 -22.48
N VAL A 584 1.32 -26.54 -21.84
CA VAL A 584 0.82 -25.99 -20.57
C VAL A 584 1.90 -26.06 -19.50
N ARG A 585 2.51 -27.23 -19.28
CA ARG A 585 3.59 -27.42 -18.30
C ARG A 585 4.81 -26.56 -18.62
N ARG A 586 5.19 -26.45 -19.89
CA ARG A 586 6.33 -25.63 -20.34
C ARG A 586 6.10 -24.15 -20.06
N ASN A 587 4.93 -23.62 -20.39
CA ASN A 587 4.60 -22.20 -20.18
C ASN A 587 4.53 -21.87 -18.69
N GLU A 588 3.93 -22.74 -17.88
CA GLU A 588 3.86 -22.53 -16.44
C GLU A 588 5.25 -22.62 -15.77
N ALA A 589 6.05 -23.62 -16.14
CA ALA A 589 7.41 -23.77 -15.62
C ALA A 589 8.28 -22.56 -15.97
N ARG A 590 8.14 -21.99 -17.17
CA ARG A 590 8.84 -20.76 -17.57
C ARG A 590 8.50 -19.61 -16.62
N LYS A 591 7.20 -19.34 -16.41
CA LYS A 591 6.72 -18.27 -15.51
C LYS A 591 7.21 -18.46 -14.07
N ARG A 592 7.08 -19.69 -13.55
CA ARG A 592 7.53 -20.05 -12.20
C ARG A 592 9.04 -19.81 -12.03
N ASN A 593 9.84 -20.27 -12.99
CA ASN A 593 11.29 -20.09 -12.99
C ASN A 593 11.71 -18.62 -13.05
N ASP A 594 10.97 -17.77 -13.77
CA ASP A 594 11.25 -16.34 -13.87
C ASP A 594 10.98 -15.62 -12.54
N ILE A 595 9.86 -15.94 -11.86
CA ILE A 595 9.56 -15.42 -10.51
C ILE A 595 10.61 -15.89 -9.50
N GLU A 596 10.94 -17.18 -9.51
CA GLU A 596 11.96 -17.74 -8.61
C GLU A 596 13.35 -17.14 -8.85
N ARG A 597 13.70 -16.82 -10.10
CA ARG A 597 14.96 -16.14 -10.44
C ARG A 597 15.00 -14.75 -9.82
N GLU A 598 13.88 -14.03 -9.84
CA GLU A 598 13.75 -12.69 -9.25
C GLU A 598 13.79 -12.73 -7.72
N ILE A 599 13.08 -13.68 -7.10
CA ILE A 599 13.18 -13.97 -5.66
C ILE A 599 14.62 -14.23 -5.25
N ARG A 600 15.35 -15.07 -6.00
CA ARG A 600 16.78 -15.34 -5.74
C ARG A 600 17.62 -14.06 -5.83
N LYS A 601 17.43 -13.24 -6.86
CA LYS A 601 18.13 -11.94 -6.99
C LYS A 601 17.90 -11.06 -5.76
N ILE A 602 16.63 -10.90 -5.34
CA ILE A 602 16.27 -10.06 -4.19
C ILE A 602 16.84 -10.60 -2.88
N ARG A 603 16.81 -11.93 -2.66
CA ARG A 603 17.41 -12.56 -1.47
C ARG A 603 18.93 -12.35 -1.43
N THR A 604 19.63 -12.51 -2.55
CA THR A 604 21.06 -12.24 -2.63
C THR A 604 21.38 -10.78 -2.31
N GLU A 605 20.55 -9.83 -2.74
CA GLU A 605 20.72 -8.41 -2.37
C GLU A 605 20.46 -8.15 -0.88
N LEU A 606 19.47 -8.82 -0.28
CA LEU A 606 19.17 -8.76 1.16
C LEU A 606 20.28 -9.34 2.06
N ASP A 607 21.09 -10.26 1.52
CA ASP A 607 22.20 -10.91 2.24
C ASP A 607 23.50 -10.09 2.22
N LYS A 608 23.60 -9.03 1.41
CA LYS A 608 24.80 -8.17 1.37
C LYS A 608 24.93 -7.32 2.65
N PRO A 609 26.12 -7.28 3.30
CA PRO A 609 26.33 -6.50 4.54
C PRO A 609 26.18 -4.98 4.35
N GLU A 610 26.48 -4.46 3.15
CA GLU A 610 26.32 -3.07 2.75
C GLU A 610 24.84 -2.62 2.76
N ALA A 611 23.88 -3.53 2.60
CA ALA A 611 22.44 -3.23 2.73
C ALA A 611 22.02 -2.93 4.19
N ARG A 612 22.92 -3.11 5.17
CA ARG A 612 22.68 -2.87 6.61
C ARG A 612 23.51 -1.71 7.18
N GLU A 613 24.41 -1.11 6.40
CA GLU A 613 25.26 0.00 6.84
C GLU A 613 24.78 1.34 6.27
N VAL A 614 24.65 2.34 7.15
CA VAL A 614 24.28 3.72 6.80
C VAL A 614 25.53 4.44 6.29
N SER A 615 25.75 4.46 4.97
CA SER A 615 26.71 5.40 4.38
C SER A 615 26.30 5.85 2.97
N GLY A 616 25.82 7.09 2.90
CA GLY A 616 25.93 8.06 1.80
C GLY A 616 25.81 7.57 0.35
N GLY A 617 24.61 7.69 -0.22
CA GLY A 617 24.35 7.66 -1.67
C GLY A 617 23.06 6.92 -2.02
N ILE A 618 22.06 7.65 -2.52
CA ILE A 618 20.65 7.23 -2.69
C ILE A 618 20.03 6.80 -1.35
N PRO A 619 19.27 7.68 -0.66
CA PRO A 619 18.76 7.39 0.67
C PRO A 619 17.82 6.18 0.69
N GLU A 620 18.04 5.31 1.67
CA GLU A 620 17.03 4.46 2.32
C GLU A 620 16.12 3.66 1.39
N ILE A 621 16.66 2.73 0.60
CA ILE A 621 15.85 1.75 -0.11
C ILE A 621 16.55 0.40 -0.01
N GLY A 622 15.93 -0.58 0.63
CA GLY A 622 16.51 -1.90 0.65
C GLY A 622 15.67 -2.87 1.41
N VAL A 623 15.93 -3.05 2.71
CA VAL A 623 15.52 -4.29 3.39
C VAL A 623 14.00 -4.46 3.48
N GLY A 624 13.27 -3.48 4.05
CA GLY A 624 11.81 -3.61 4.26
C GLY A 624 11.00 -3.73 2.97
N ARG A 625 11.34 -2.94 1.94
CA ARG A 625 10.62 -2.94 0.65
C ARG A 625 11.08 -4.05 -0.30
N LEU A 626 12.36 -4.45 -0.26
CA LEU A 626 12.79 -5.71 -0.88
C LEU A 626 12.10 -6.89 -0.19
N GLN A 627 11.83 -6.81 1.12
CA GLN A 627 10.98 -7.77 1.83
C GLN A 627 9.52 -7.70 1.39
N GLU A 628 8.93 -6.53 1.16
CA GLU A 628 7.57 -6.41 0.61
C GLU A 628 7.48 -6.97 -0.82
N LYS A 629 8.45 -6.65 -1.68
CA LYS A 629 8.56 -7.19 -3.04
C LYS A 629 8.79 -8.70 -3.01
N LEU A 630 9.65 -9.18 -2.12
CA LEU A 630 9.88 -10.60 -1.86
C LEU A 630 8.59 -11.28 -1.40
N ASN A 631 7.91 -10.73 -0.39
CA ASN A 631 6.64 -11.23 0.12
C ASN A 631 5.57 -11.25 -0.99
N ARG A 632 5.52 -10.23 -1.86
CA ARG A 632 4.62 -10.18 -3.02
C ARG A 632 4.94 -11.29 -4.02
N LEU A 633 6.20 -11.47 -4.41
CA LEU A 633 6.62 -12.51 -5.35
C LEU A 633 6.44 -13.91 -4.77
N GLU A 634 6.73 -14.11 -3.48
CA GLU A 634 6.50 -15.35 -2.74
C GLU A 634 5.00 -15.65 -2.64
N LYS A 635 4.17 -14.64 -2.33
CA LYS A 635 2.72 -14.76 -2.34
C LYS A 635 2.22 -15.12 -3.73
N MET A 636 2.70 -14.46 -4.79
CA MET A 636 2.35 -14.79 -6.17
C MET A 636 2.69 -16.25 -6.46
N LEU A 637 3.87 -16.73 -6.08
CA LEU A 637 4.33 -18.11 -6.29
C LEU A 637 3.45 -19.13 -5.52
N ASN A 638 3.15 -18.85 -4.25
CA ASN A 638 2.39 -19.73 -3.36
C ASN A 638 0.89 -19.77 -3.70
N SER A 639 0.40 -18.78 -4.44
CA SER A 639 -1.00 -18.65 -4.81
C SER A 639 -1.28 -18.90 -6.29
N ARG A 640 -0.29 -19.35 -7.09
CA ARG A 640 -0.54 -19.83 -8.45
C ARG A 640 -1.41 -21.09 -8.42
N SER A 641 -2.26 -21.22 -9.44
CA SER A 641 -3.13 -22.39 -9.63
C SER A 641 -2.31 -23.64 -9.94
N GLU A 642 -2.81 -24.80 -9.51
CA GLU A 642 -2.24 -26.09 -9.91
C GLU A 642 -2.37 -26.27 -11.43
N VAL A 643 -1.32 -26.81 -12.05
CA VAL A 643 -1.35 -27.15 -13.47
C VAL A 643 -2.33 -28.31 -13.66
N PRO A 644 -3.27 -28.24 -14.61
CA PRO A 644 -4.12 -29.38 -14.93
C PRO A 644 -3.27 -30.59 -15.33
N ASP A 645 -3.40 -31.70 -14.58
CA ASP A 645 -2.62 -32.92 -14.82
C ASP A 645 -3.23 -33.82 -15.89
N GLU A 646 -4.53 -33.65 -16.15
CA GLU A 646 -5.30 -34.46 -17.09
C GLU A 646 -6.24 -33.59 -17.95
N ILE A 647 -6.43 -34.02 -19.20
CA ILE A 647 -7.46 -33.49 -20.11
C ILE A 647 -8.55 -34.54 -20.25
N HIS A 648 -9.77 -34.22 -19.86
CA HIS A 648 -10.92 -35.08 -20.11
C HIS A 648 -11.38 -34.94 -21.55
N VAL A 649 -11.72 -36.05 -22.18
CA VAL A 649 -12.13 -36.07 -23.58
C VAL A 649 -13.56 -36.58 -23.67
N VAL A 650 -14.40 -35.79 -24.33
CA VAL A 650 -15.84 -36.05 -24.41
C VAL A 650 -16.34 -35.96 -25.84
N SER A 651 -17.32 -36.80 -26.17
CA SER A 651 -18.16 -36.62 -27.35
C SER A 651 -19.56 -36.22 -26.90
N CYS A 652 -20.07 -35.15 -27.47
CA CYS A 652 -21.45 -34.71 -27.27
C CYS A 652 -22.35 -35.15 -28.45
N ALA A 653 -21.95 -36.16 -29.23
CA ALA A 653 -22.80 -36.80 -30.25
C ALA A 653 -23.72 -37.86 -29.61
N ASP A 654 -24.51 -38.58 -30.42
CA ASP A 654 -25.58 -39.52 -29.98
C ASP A 654 -25.13 -40.60 -28.97
N ASN A 655 -23.82 -40.86 -28.83
CA ASN A 655 -23.26 -41.86 -27.92
C ASN A 655 -22.69 -41.29 -26.59
N LEU A 656 -22.67 -39.96 -26.40
CA LEU A 656 -22.21 -39.26 -25.18
C LEU A 656 -20.89 -39.80 -24.56
N TYR A 657 -19.96 -40.23 -25.40
CA TYR A 657 -18.72 -40.88 -24.96
C TYR A 657 -17.94 -39.99 -23.97
N GLY A 658 -17.50 -40.56 -22.85
CA GLY A 658 -16.71 -39.87 -21.82
C GLY A 658 -17.49 -38.90 -20.91
N VAL A 659 -18.75 -38.56 -21.22
CA VAL A 659 -19.54 -37.59 -20.42
C VAL A 659 -19.91 -38.15 -19.04
N SER A 660 -20.25 -39.44 -18.94
CA SER A 660 -20.60 -40.09 -17.66
C SER A 660 -19.40 -40.16 -16.71
N ASP A 661 -18.22 -40.49 -17.24
CA ASP A 661 -16.98 -40.54 -16.46
C ASP A 661 -16.58 -39.14 -16.00
N PHE A 662 -16.71 -38.15 -16.88
CA PHE A 662 -16.47 -36.74 -16.55
C PHE A 662 -17.43 -36.22 -15.48
N CYS A 663 -18.72 -36.57 -15.55
CA CYS A 663 -19.71 -36.24 -14.52
C CYS A 663 -19.32 -36.80 -13.14
N SER A 664 -18.94 -38.08 -13.10
CA SER A 664 -18.50 -38.74 -11.86
C SER A 664 -17.25 -38.09 -11.27
N PHE A 665 -16.29 -37.70 -12.12
CA PHE A 665 -15.11 -36.93 -11.74
C PHE A 665 -15.48 -35.56 -11.16
N LEU A 666 -16.35 -34.80 -11.83
CA LEU A 666 -16.80 -33.48 -11.35
C LEU A 666 -17.45 -33.57 -9.96
N VAL A 667 -18.34 -34.54 -9.75
CA VAL A 667 -19.00 -34.77 -8.46
C VAL A 667 -17.98 -35.06 -7.36
N GLY A 668 -17.01 -35.94 -7.62
CA GLY A 668 -15.92 -36.23 -6.68
C GLY A 668 -15.07 -34.99 -6.36
N ARG A 669 -14.73 -34.20 -7.38
CA ARG A 669 -13.94 -32.97 -7.22
C ARG A 669 -14.70 -31.91 -6.43
N LEU A 670 -15.99 -31.71 -6.71
CA LEU A 670 -16.83 -30.74 -6.00
C LEU A 670 -16.98 -31.10 -4.50
N LYS A 671 -17.14 -32.38 -4.16
CA LYS A 671 -17.18 -32.82 -2.74
C LYS A 671 -15.88 -32.56 -1.96
N SER A 672 -14.75 -32.45 -2.65
CA SER A 672 -13.43 -32.23 -2.02
C SER A 672 -13.13 -30.76 -1.70
N VAL A 673 -13.93 -29.83 -2.22
CA VAL A 673 -13.74 -28.41 -1.98
C VAL A 673 -14.55 -28.04 -0.71
N PRO A 674 -14.06 -27.12 0.16
CA PRO A 674 -14.87 -26.63 1.27
C PRO A 674 -16.01 -25.75 0.75
N ALA A 675 -17.23 -26.03 1.17
CA ALA A 675 -18.41 -25.30 0.72
C ALA A 675 -18.68 -24.08 1.60
N SER A 676 -19.08 -22.96 1.01
CA SER A 676 -19.63 -21.83 1.76
C SER A 676 -21.02 -22.22 2.28
N GLY A 677 -21.16 -22.28 3.61
CA GLY A 677 -22.43 -22.57 4.26
C GLY A 677 -23.30 -21.32 4.33
N LEU A 678 -24.50 -21.40 3.76
CA LEU A 678 -25.49 -20.32 3.85
C LEU A 678 -26.47 -20.60 4.99
N PRO A 679 -26.63 -19.71 5.98
CA PRO A 679 -27.62 -19.90 7.04
C PRO A 679 -29.05 -19.98 6.47
N ASP A 680 -29.89 -20.86 7.01
CA ASP A 680 -31.24 -21.14 6.47
C ASP A 680 -32.11 -19.90 6.26
N HIS A 681 -32.05 -18.92 7.16
CA HIS A 681 -32.82 -17.68 7.07
C HIS A 681 -32.33 -16.76 5.94
N TRP A 682 -31.02 -16.73 5.65
CA TRP A 682 -30.51 -16.03 4.47
C TRP A 682 -30.92 -16.74 3.19
N PHE A 683 -31.03 -18.07 3.25
CA PHE A 683 -31.50 -18.88 2.12
C PHE A 683 -32.98 -18.61 1.82
N THR A 684 -33.84 -18.60 2.85
CA THR A 684 -35.26 -18.24 2.70
C THR A 684 -35.42 -16.83 2.16
N PHE A 685 -34.62 -15.87 2.64
CA PHE A 685 -34.60 -14.51 2.10
C PHE A 685 -34.23 -14.48 0.61
N LEU A 686 -33.18 -15.19 0.20
CA LEU A 686 -32.77 -15.30 -1.19
C LEU A 686 -33.89 -15.88 -2.06
N GLU A 687 -34.56 -16.95 -1.61
CA GLU A 687 -35.69 -17.55 -2.35
C GLU A 687 -36.85 -16.58 -2.53
N GLN A 688 -37.22 -15.82 -1.48
CA GLN A 688 -38.30 -14.83 -1.57
C GLN A 688 -37.98 -13.72 -2.56
N ILE A 689 -36.78 -13.12 -2.52
CA ILE A 689 -36.42 -12.06 -3.47
C ILE A 689 -36.27 -12.60 -4.90
N GLN A 690 -35.88 -13.86 -5.09
CA GLN A 690 -35.75 -14.47 -6.42
C GLN A 690 -37.10 -14.80 -7.08
N GLN A 691 -38.19 -14.87 -6.31
CA GLN A 691 -39.56 -15.05 -6.84
C GLN A 691 -40.15 -13.77 -7.45
N VAL A 692 -39.60 -12.59 -7.14
CA VAL A 692 -40.06 -11.31 -7.68
C VAL A 692 -39.91 -11.33 -9.22
N PRO A 693 -40.97 -11.01 -10.00
CA PRO A 693 -40.93 -11.09 -11.46
C PRO A 693 -39.99 -10.07 -12.09
N ASP A 694 -39.85 -8.89 -11.47
CA ASP A 694 -38.91 -7.86 -11.90
C ASP A 694 -37.46 -8.36 -11.91
N ARG A 695 -36.63 -7.71 -12.73
CA ARG A 695 -35.23 -8.10 -12.94
C ARG A 695 -34.30 -7.54 -11.85
N VAL A 696 -34.74 -6.49 -11.18
CA VAL A 696 -34.03 -5.78 -10.10
C VAL A 696 -35.06 -5.35 -9.05
N ILE A 697 -34.62 -5.21 -7.79
CA ILE A 697 -35.46 -4.67 -6.71
C ILE A 697 -34.74 -3.51 -6.03
N SER A 698 -35.49 -2.59 -5.43
CA SER A 698 -34.89 -1.53 -4.62
C SER A 698 -34.40 -2.06 -3.28
N PHE A 699 -33.45 -1.36 -2.67
CA PHE A 699 -32.96 -1.66 -1.32
C PHE A 699 -34.10 -1.64 -0.28
N GLU A 700 -35.09 -0.75 -0.44
CA GLU A 700 -36.28 -0.69 0.42
C GLU A 700 -37.18 -1.92 0.26
N GLN A 701 -37.37 -2.41 -0.97
CA GLN A 701 -38.11 -3.65 -1.21
C GLN A 701 -37.37 -4.85 -0.60
N ALA A 702 -36.06 -4.95 -0.82
CA ALA A 702 -35.23 -5.98 -0.19
C ALA A 702 -35.32 -5.95 1.34
N MET A 703 -35.36 -4.74 1.94
CA MET A 703 -35.56 -4.55 3.38
C MET A 703 -36.92 -5.07 3.86
N GLY A 704 -37.98 -4.87 3.08
CA GLY A 704 -39.31 -5.41 3.39
C GLY A 704 -39.29 -6.94 3.52
N TYR A 705 -38.74 -7.62 2.51
CA TYR A 705 -38.60 -9.09 2.53
C TYR A 705 -37.71 -9.57 3.68
N PHE A 706 -36.57 -8.92 3.89
CA PHE A 706 -35.66 -9.25 4.98
C PHE A 706 -36.34 -9.14 6.34
N LYS A 707 -37.12 -8.08 6.57
CA LYS A 707 -37.89 -7.91 7.80
C LYS A 707 -38.92 -9.02 8.02
N SER A 708 -39.60 -9.48 6.96
CA SER A 708 -40.55 -10.60 7.03
C SER A 708 -39.87 -11.90 7.44
N VAL A 709 -38.78 -12.27 6.77
CA VAL A 709 -38.05 -13.52 7.01
C VAL A 709 -37.47 -13.59 8.41
N MET A 710 -36.94 -12.48 8.92
CA MET A 710 -36.40 -12.40 10.27
C MET A 710 -37.51 -12.54 11.33
N ALA A 711 -38.69 -11.97 11.09
CA ALA A 711 -39.84 -12.09 11.97
C ALA A 711 -40.38 -13.53 12.03
N GLU A 712 -40.50 -14.20 10.88
CA GLU A 712 -40.95 -15.60 10.78
C GLU A 712 -40.00 -16.57 11.51
N ASN A 713 -38.69 -16.34 11.43
CA ASN A 713 -37.67 -17.18 12.05
C ASN A 713 -37.41 -16.88 13.54
N HIS A 714 -38.19 -15.97 14.16
CA HIS A 714 -38.01 -15.53 15.56
C HIS A 714 -36.56 -15.07 15.87
N GLN A 715 -35.85 -14.56 14.87
CA GLN A 715 -34.50 -14.04 15.06
C GLN A 715 -34.54 -12.57 15.43
N SER A 716 -33.84 -12.24 16.52
CA SER A 716 -33.64 -10.86 16.94
C SER A 716 -32.73 -10.13 15.95
N MET A 717 -33.24 -9.10 15.26
CA MET A 717 -32.40 -8.18 14.50
C MET A 717 -31.40 -7.43 15.40
N MET A 718 -31.69 -7.32 16.71
CA MET A 718 -30.76 -6.76 17.70
C MET A 718 -29.60 -7.71 18.03
N GLY A 719 -29.72 -9.03 17.77
CA GLY A 719 -28.64 -10.00 17.95
C GLY A 719 -27.43 -9.73 17.03
N MET A 720 -27.72 -9.27 15.80
CA MET A 720 -26.70 -8.86 14.81
C MET A 720 -26.16 -7.43 15.04
N GLY A 721 -26.44 -6.82 16.20
CA GLY A 721 -25.74 -5.63 16.72
C GLY A 721 -25.79 -4.36 15.86
N GLY A 722 -26.86 -4.16 15.08
CA GLY A 722 -27.01 -2.98 14.23
C GLY A 722 -28.45 -2.61 13.90
N SER A 723 -28.61 -1.56 13.10
CA SER A 723 -29.91 -1.26 12.49
C SER A 723 -30.26 -2.35 11.45
N PRO A 724 -31.54 -2.57 11.14
CA PRO A 724 -31.97 -3.52 10.11
C PRO A 724 -31.26 -3.32 8.77
N GLU A 725 -30.92 -2.07 8.44
CA GLU A 725 -30.15 -1.66 7.28
C GLU A 725 -28.78 -2.31 7.26
N ARG A 726 -27.98 -2.19 8.32
CA ARG A 726 -26.65 -2.81 8.38
C ARG A 726 -26.70 -4.33 8.27
N SER A 727 -27.72 -4.94 8.87
CA SER A 727 -27.94 -6.39 8.78
C SER A 727 -28.26 -6.82 7.36
N LEU A 728 -29.12 -6.08 6.64
CA LEU A 728 -29.38 -6.36 5.23
C LEU A 728 -28.13 -6.13 4.37
N GLU A 729 -27.39 -5.04 4.57
CA GLU A 729 -26.16 -4.76 3.82
C GLU A 729 -25.15 -5.90 3.94
N MET A 730 -25.03 -6.50 5.13
CA MET A 730 -24.20 -7.68 5.36
C MET A 730 -24.66 -8.87 4.51
N VAL A 731 -25.96 -9.20 4.58
CA VAL A 731 -26.52 -10.32 3.82
C VAL A 731 -26.37 -10.09 2.32
N LEU A 732 -26.61 -8.88 1.84
CA LEU A 732 -26.45 -8.53 0.42
C LEU A 732 -24.99 -8.57 -0.03
N LYS A 733 -24.03 -8.10 0.78
CA LYS A 733 -22.59 -8.25 0.48
C LYS A 733 -22.18 -9.71 0.39
N TYR A 734 -22.66 -10.54 1.31
CA TYR A 734 -22.41 -11.98 1.29
C TYR A 734 -23.00 -12.66 0.05
N LEU A 735 -24.26 -12.38 -0.26
CA LEU A 735 -24.92 -12.91 -1.45
C LEU A 735 -24.25 -12.38 -2.73
N HIS A 736 -23.69 -11.18 -2.69
CA HIS A 736 -22.91 -10.61 -3.78
C HIS A 736 -21.56 -11.33 -3.97
N SER A 737 -20.81 -11.56 -2.89
CA SER A 737 -19.51 -12.25 -2.94
C SER A 737 -19.64 -13.72 -3.38
N THR A 738 -20.73 -14.38 -2.98
CA THR A 738 -21.08 -15.73 -3.45
C THR A 738 -21.61 -15.76 -4.90
N GLY A 739 -21.93 -14.61 -5.48
CA GLY A 739 -22.43 -14.48 -6.86
C GLY A 739 -23.91 -14.85 -7.04
N GLU A 740 -24.64 -15.01 -5.94
CA GLU A 740 -26.09 -15.28 -5.94
C GLU A 740 -26.87 -14.06 -6.43
N ILE A 741 -26.43 -12.88 -6.01
CA ILE A 741 -26.94 -11.58 -6.43
C ILE A 741 -25.80 -10.67 -6.89
N VAL A 742 -26.16 -9.51 -7.44
CA VAL A 742 -25.20 -8.42 -7.65
C VAL A 742 -25.67 -7.17 -6.90
N TRP A 743 -24.80 -6.59 -6.08
CA TRP A 743 -25.11 -5.38 -5.32
C TRP A 743 -23.83 -4.56 -5.08
N TYR A 744 -23.87 -3.25 -5.34
CA TYR A 744 -22.69 -2.38 -5.24
C TYR A 744 -22.84 -1.41 -4.07
N SER A 745 -22.40 -1.80 -2.88
CA SER A 745 -22.46 -0.95 -1.68
C SER A 745 -21.68 0.36 -1.82
N ASP A 746 -20.59 0.32 -2.57
CA ASP A 746 -19.61 1.43 -2.63
C ASP A 746 -19.91 2.43 -3.74
N ASN A 747 -20.94 2.19 -4.54
CA ASN A 747 -21.37 3.11 -5.59
C ASN A 747 -22.66 3.81 -5.14
N THR A 748 -22.61 5.14 -5.03
CA THR A 748 -23.72 5.97 -4.53
C THR A 748 -25.01 5.82 -5.33
N GLU A 749 -24.91 5.61 -6.64
CA GLU A 749 -26.06 5.47 -7.54
C GLU A 749 -26.62 4.04 -7.51
N LEU A 750 -25.73 3.04 -7.53
CA LEU A 750 -26.12 1.62 -7.60
C LEU A 750 -26.48 1.00 -6.23
N ARG A 751 -26.08 1.61 -5.10
CA ARG A 751 -26.36 1.09 -3.74
C ARG A 751 -27.85 0.92 -3.46
N THR A 752 -28.69 1.72 -4.12
CA THR A 752 -30.14 1.69 -3.96
C THR A 752 -30.82 0.52 -4.69
N THR A 753 -30.11 -0.19 -5.56
CA THR A 753 -30.66 -1.23 -6.43
C THR A 753 -29.96 -2.56 -6.22
N VAL A 754 -30.73 -3.60 -5.92
CA VAL A 754 -30.27 -4.98 -5.75
C VAL A 754 -30.60 -5.78 -7.01
N PHE A 755 -29.57 -6.27 -7.69
CA PHE A 755 -29.71 -7.19 -8.81
C PHE A 755 -29.84 -8.62 -8.26
N HIS A 756 -31.02 -8.93 -7.71
CA HIS A 756 -31.35 -10.26 -7.19
C HIS A 756 -31.32 -11.36 -8.27
N ARG A 757 -31.39 -10.96 -9.55
CA ARG A 757 -31.14 -11.79 -10.73
C ARG A 757 -29.98 -11.24 -11.56
N PRO A 758 -28.74 -11.74 -11.35
CA PRO A 758 -27.59 -11.38 -12.16
C PRO A 758 -27.75 -11.46 -13.68
N GLU A 759 -28.72 -12.23 -14.21
CA GLU A 759 -29.10 -12.23 -15.63
C GLU A 759 -29.48 -10.84 -16.13
N ALA A 760 -30.06 -9.99 -15.28
CA ALA A 760 -30.40 -8.61 -15.63
C ALA A 760 -29.18 -7.83 -16.15
N LEU A 761 -28.03 -8.02 -15.50
CA LEU A 761 -26.77 -7.39 -15.89
C LEU A 761 -26.27 -7.92 -17.23
N ILE A 762 -26.38 -9.23 -17.44
CA ILE A 762 -26.00 -9.89 -18.69
C ILE A 762 -26.85 -9.36 -19.84
N ASP A 763 -28.16 -9.28 -19.64
CA ASP A 763 -29.10 -8.85 -20.64
C ASP A 763 -28.92 -7.36 -21.00
N MET A 764 -28.60 -6.52 -20.01
CA MET A 764 -28.19 -5.13 -20.25
C MET A 764 -26.92 -5.04 -21.10
N LEU A 765 -25.88 -5.82 -20.79
CA LEU A 765 -24.65 -5.85 -21.58
C LEU A 765 -24.89 -6.41 -22.99
N ARG A 766 -25.75 -7.41 -23.13
CA ARG A 766 -26.16 -8.04 -24.39
C ARG A 766 -26.91 -7.10 -25.33
N ALA A 767 -27.57 -6.07 -24.82
CA ALA A 767 -28.21 -5.05 -25.65
C ALA A 767 -27.20 -4.14 -26.36
N VAL A 768 -26.03 -3.93 -25.77
CA VAL A 768 -25.01 -2.98 -26.25
C VAL A 768 -23.87 -3.69 -26.98
N PHE A 769 -23.37 -4.80 -26.42
CA PHE A 769 -22.23 -5.55 -26.94
C PHE A 769 -22.70 -6.74 -27.77
N ARG A 770 -22.92 -6.53 -29.07
CA ARG A 770 -23.34 -7.57 -30.01
C ARG A 770 -22.39 -7.68 -31.19
N HIS A 771 -22.08 -8.91 -31.60
CA HIS A 771 -21.28 -9.17 -32.79
C HIS A 771 -22.09 -8.99 -34.09
N ASP A 772 -23.43 -9.09 -34.01
CA ASP A 772 -24.41 -8.94 -35.08
C ASP A 772 -25.20 -7.62 -34.98
N PHE A 773 -24.62 -6.60 -34.32
CA PHE A 773 -25.31 -5.34 -34.00
C PHE A 773 -25.90 -4.68 -35.25
N ASP A 774 -25.15 -4.63 -36.35
CA ASP A 774 -25.59 -3.97 -37.58
C ASP A 774 -26.77 -4.71 -38.25
N GLU A 775 -26.81 -6.04 -38.16
CA GLU A 775 -27.88 -6.85 -38.76
C GLU A 775 -29.19 -6.73 -37.97
N VAL A 776 -29.12 -6.86 -36.64
CA VAL A 776 -30.29 -6.96 -35.75
C VAL A 776 -30.91 -5.60 -35.40
N VAL A 777 -30.08 -4.57 -35.22
CA VAL A 777 -30.55 -3.24 -34.78
C VAL A 777 -31.00 -2.44 -36.01
N GLN A 778 -32.24 -2.68 -36.42
CA GLN A 778 -32.90 -1.99 -37.54
C GLN A 778 -33.98 -1.02 -37.05
N PHE A 779 -34.25 0.02 -37.84
CA PHE A 779 -35.31 0.98 -37.52
C PHE A 779 -36.69 0.31 -37.62
N SER A 780 -37.39 0.23 -36.49
CA SER A 780 -38.80 -0.16 -36.42
C SER A 780 -39.68 1.10 -36.42
N PRO A 781 -40.61 1.27 -37.39
CA PRO A 781 -41.53 2.41 -37.43
C PRO A 781 -42.36 2.56 -36.15
N ASP A 782 -42.91 1.44 -35.65
CA ASP A 782 -43.75 1.43 -34.45
C ASP A 782 -42.96 1.86 -33.20
N LEU A 783 -41.73 1.35 -33.07
CA LEU A 783 -40.86 1.71 -31.95
C LEU A 783 -40.34 3.16 -32.08
N GLY A 784 -40.03 3.58 -33.31
CA GLY A 784 -39.63 4.95 -33.61
C GLY A 784 -40.72 5.96 -33.27
N GLU A 785 -41.99 5.65 -33.56
CA GLU A 785 -43.12 6.50 -33.19
C GLU A 785 -43.29 6.57 -31.66
N SER A 786 -43.21 5.43 -30.95
CA SER A 786 -43.31 5.38 -29.50
C SER A 786 -42.20 6.13 -28.74
N LEU A 787 -41.02 6.26 -29.35
CA LEU A 787 -39.84 6.91 -28.77
C LEU A 787 -39.53 8.28 -29.39
N GLU A 788 -40.44 8.82 -30.21
CA GLU A 788 -40.28 10.08 -30.95
C GLU A 788 -38.99 10.16 -31.80
N LEU A 789 -38.55 9.01 -32.33
CA LEU A 789 -37.30 8.86 -33.07
C LEU A 789 -37.52 8.69 -34.58
N ARG A 790 -36.99 9.62 -35.37
CA ARG A 790 -37.02 9.55 -36.84
C ARG A 790 -35.94 8.63 -37.39
N ARG A 791 -36.23 7.97 -38.53
CA ARG A 791 -35.31 7.04 -39.21
C ARG A 791 -33.95 7.65 -39.52
N ASP A 792 -33.93 8.86 -40.09
CA ASP A 792 -32.69 9.55 -40.45
C ASP A 792 -31.79 9.83 -39.23
N ARG A 793 -32.40 10.16 -38.08
CA ARG A 793 -31.69 10.38 -36.82
C ARG A 793 -31.18 9.06 -36.26
N PHE A 794 -31.98 8.00 -36.30
CA PHE A 794 -31.58 6.66 -35.89
C PHE A 794 -30.38 6.15 -36.70
N ASP A 795 -30.42 6.23 -38.03
CA ASP A 795 -29.35 5.76 -38.90
C ASP A 795 -28.03 6.49 -38.62
N ARG A 796 -28.07 7.81 -38.40
CA ARG A 796 -26.91 8.61 -38.00
C ARG A 796 -26.34 8.17 -36.64
N MET A 797 -27.20 7.91 -35.65
CA MET A 797 -26.75 7.47 -34.32
C MET A 797 -26.15 6.05 -34.39
N LYS A 798 -26.77 5.14 -35.15
CA LYS A 798 -26.27 3.78 -35.38
C LYS A 798 -24.88 3.79 -36.02
N GLN A 799 -24.69 4.59 -37.07
CA GLN A 799 -23.39 4.73 -37.75
C GLN A 799 -22.32 5.33 -36.82
N ASN A 800 -22.67 6.38 -36.05
CA ASN A 800 -21.74 6.96 -35.08
C ASN A 800 -21.34 5.97 -33.97
N PHE A 801 -22.25 5.10 -33.53
CA PHE A 801 -21.92 4.05 -32.58
C PHE A 801 -20.97 3.01 -33.18
N LEU A 802 -21.29 2.48 -34.37
CA LEU A 802 -20.47 1.45 -35.03
C LEU A 802 -19.07 1.94 -35.43
N GLN A 803 -18.94 3.19 -35.88
CA GLN A 803 -17.68 3.73 -36.37
C GLN A 803 -16.82 4.40 -35.29
N ARG A 804 -17.44 4.97 -34.24
CA ARG A 804 -16.76 5.85 -33.28
C ARG A 804 -17.04 5.49 -31.82
N GLY A 805 -17.85 4.48 -31.57
CA GLY A 805 -18.27 4.05 -30.24
C GLY A 805 -19.14 5.06 -29.52
N LEU A 806 -19.82 5.98 -30.22
CA LEU A 806 -20.64 7.02 -29.62
C LEU A 806 -22.07 6.53 -29.39
N LEU A 807 -22.44 6.28 -28.14
CA LEU A 807 -23.79 5.86 -27.75
C LEU A 807 -24.53 7.05 -27.12
N THR A 808 -25.60 7.49 -27.79
CA THR A 808 -26.50 8.52 -27.25
C THR A 808 -27.50 7.89 -26.28
N ARG A 809 -27.99 8.70 -25.33
CA ARG A 809 -29.09 8.29 -24.44
C ARG A 809 -30.32 7.81 -25.22
N GLU A 810 -30.64 8.42 -26.35
CA GLU A 810 -31.78 8.02 -27.20
C GLU A 810 -31.58 6.66 -27.85
N LEU A 811 -30.37 6.38 -28.37
CA LEU A 811 -30.07 5.07 -28.95
C LEU A 811 -30.07 3.98 -27.87
N LEU A 812 -29.55 4.26 -26.67
CA LEU A 812 -29.63 3.32 -25.55
C LEU A 812 -31.09 3.02 -25.18
N ARG A 813 -31.95 4.04 -25.08
CA ARG A 813 -33.40 3.86 -24.85
C ARG A 813 -34.03 2.96 -25.90
N PHE A 814 -33.71 3.17 -27.18
CA PHE A 814 -34.18 2.31 -28.26
C PHE A 814 -33.73 0.85 -28.08
N LEU A 815 -32.45 0.62 -27.76
CA LEU A 815 -31.91 -0.73 -27.53
C LEU A 815 -32.60 -1.45 -26.37
N LEU A 816 -32.81 -0.76 -25.24
CA LEU A 816 -33.42 -1.36 -24.05
C LEU A 816 -34.87 -1.82 -24.31
N VAL A 817 -35.65 -1.05 -25.08
CA VAL A 817 -37.03 -1.44 -25.44
C VAL A 817 -37.02 -2.52 -26.54
N LEU A 818 -36.16 -2.41 -27.55
CA LEU A 818 -36.04 -3.39 -28.63
C LEU A 818 -35.77 -4.81 -28.08
N PHE A 819 -34.90 -4.91 -27.07
CA PHE A 819 -34.55 -6.18 -26.43
C PHE A 819 -35.46 -6.55 -25.24
N ARG A 820 -36.59 -5.85 -25.04
CA ARG A 820 -37.60 -6.11 -24.00
C ARG A 820 -37.01 -6.17 -22.59
N LEU A 821 -36.06 -5.29 -22.29
CA LEU A 821 -35.48 -5.16 -20.96
C LEU A 821 -36.34 -4.29 -20.04
N THR A 822 -37.18 -3.46 -20.63
CA THR A 822 -38.11 -2.53 -19.98
C THR A 822 -39.23 -2.22 -20.98
N GLU A 823 -40.48 -2.14 -20.50
CA GLU A 823 -41.65 -1.86 -21.34
C GLU A 823 -41.75 -0.36 -21.72
N ASP A 824 -41.24 0.52 -20.86
CA ASP A 824 -41.38 1.98 -20.94
C ASP A 824 -40.04 2.73 -21.00
N ALA A 825 -38.92 2.03 -20.76
CA ALA A 825 -37.58 2.60 -20.61
C ALA A 825 -37.58 3.87 -19.73
N SER A 826 -38.08 3.70 -18.50
CA SER A 826 -38.05 4.75 -17.47
C SER A 826 -36.64 5.33 -17.36
N ASP A 827 -36.55 6.64 -17.11
CA ASP A 827 -35.25 7.31 -16.98
C ASP A 827 -34.39 6.69 -15.88
N SER A 828 -35.02 6.15 -14.83
CA SER A 828 -34.32 5.45 -13.74
C SER A 828 -33.57 4.19 -14.21
N PHE A 829 -34.15 3.39 -15.11
CA PHE A 829 -33.53 2.16 -15.60
C PHE A 829 -32.43 2.46 -16.64
N LEU A 830 -32.60 3.54 -17.41
CA LEU A 830 -31.56 4.09 -18.28
C LEU A 830 -30.35 4.55 -17.49
N ASP A 831 -30.56 5.33 -16.43
CA ASP A 831 -29.50 5.81 -15.55
C ASP A 831 -28.78 4.64 -14.88
N LEU A 832 -29.53 3.66 -14.36
CA LEU A 832 -28.98 2.42 -13.81
C LEU A 832 -28.05 1.71 -14.80
N THR A 833 -28.48 1.57 -16.06
CA THR A 833 -27.70 0.90 -17.12
C THR A 833 -26.42 1.69 -17.44
N LEU A 834 -26.50 3.02 -17.51
CA LEU A 834 -25.34 3.89 -17.72
C LEU A 834 -24.36 3.80 -16.54
N SER A 835 -24.84 3.89 -15.30
CA SER A 835 -24.03 3.80 -14.09
C SER A 835 -23.31 2.46 -13.98
N LEU A 836 -23.94 1.36 -14.41
CA LEU A 836 -23.31 0.05 -14.51
C LEU A 836 -22.15 0.03 -15.52
N MET A 837 -22.38 0.53 -16.75
CA MET A 837 -21.33 0.55 -17.78
C MET A 837 -20.14 1.41 -17.37
N LEU A 838 -20.38 2.53 -16.70
CA LEU A 838 -19.34 3.39 -16.12
C LEU A 838 -18.59 2.68 -14.98
N LYS A 839 -19.30 2.01 -14.05
CA LYS A 839 -18.70 1.25 -12.94
C LYS A 839 -17.74 0.18 -13.45
N PHE A 840 -18.10 -0.52 -14.51
CA PHE A 840 -17.26 -1.55 -15.13
C PHE A 840 -16.16 -1.02 -16.05
N SER A 841 -16.02 0.31 -16.14
CA SER A 841 -15.04 0.97 -17.01
C SER A 841 -15.19 0.52 -18.47
N LEU A 842 -16.44 0.33 -18.92
CA LEU A 842 -16.79 -0.06 -20.30
C LEU A 842 -17.01 1.16 -21.22
N CYS A 843 -17.21 2.34 -20.65
CA CYS A 843 -17.33 3.60 -21.40
C CYS A 843 -17.00 4.78 -20.48
N PHE A 844 -16.88 5.97 -21.07
CA PHE A 844 -16.78 7.24 -20.34
C PHE A 844 -17.78 8.27 -20.90
N LYS A 845 -18.19 9.23 -20.08
CA LYS A 845 -19.18 10.26 -20.43
C LYS A 845 -18.50 11.48 -21.07
N LEU A 846 -18.98 11.94 -22.23
CA LEU A 846 -18.44 13.14 -22.89
C LEU A 846 -19.02 14.43 -22.28
N GLN A 847 -18.23 15.50 -22.23
CA GLN A 847 -18.72 16.83 -21.83
C GLN A 847 -19.73 17.38 -22.84
N LYS A 848 -20.68 18.21 -22.37
CA LYS A 848 -21.70 18.83 -23.23
C LYS A 848 -21.10 19.61 -24.41
N SER A 849 -19.99 20.35 -24.21
CA SER A 849 -19.29 21.12 -25.25
C SER A 849 -18.71 20.23 -26.36
N GLN A 850 -18.02 19.15 -25.98
CA GLN A 850 -17.46 18.15 -26.90
C GLN A 850 -18.57 17.33 -27.58
N ALA A 851 -19.63 17.00 -26.84
CA ALA A 851 -20.80 16.30 -27.35
C ALA A 851 -21.54 17.13 -28.39
N THR A 852 -21.82 18.42 -28.13
CA THR A 852 -22.52 19.33 -29.07
C THR A 852 -21.78 19.55 -30.39
N ALA A 853 -20.44 19.41 -30.40
CA ALA A 853 -19.64 19.50 -31.62
C ALA A 853 -19.72 18.23 -32.48
N LEU A 854 -20.11 17.08 -31.88
CA LEU A 854 -20.10 15.77 -32.53
C LEU A 854 -21.51 15.21 -32.82
N VAL A 855 -22.48 15.44 -31.91
CA VAL A 855 -23.87 14.93 -31.95
C VAL A 855 -24.80 15.94 -31.23
N SER A 856 -26.13 15.83 -31.40
CA SER A 856 -27.16 16.68 -30.77
C SER A 856 -27.04 16.78 -29.22
N PRO A 857 -27.75 17.69 -28.51
CA PRO A 857 -27.48 18.04 -27.09
C PRO A 857 -27.82 16.96 -26.03
N SER A 858 -28.01 15.70 -26.43
CA SER A 858 -28.24 14.58 -25.52
C SER A 858 -26.95 14.11 -24.86
N GLU A 859 -27.06 13.41 -23.72
CA GLU A 859 -25.89 12.80 -23.07
C GLU A 859 -25.32 11.69 -23.96
N VAL A 860 -23.99 11.71 -24.15
CA VAL A 860 -23.26 10.77 -24.99
C VAL A 860 -22.18 10.09 -24.16
N VAL A 861 -22.13 8.76 -24.24
CA VAL A 861 -21.02 7.96 -23.72
C VAL A 861 -20.22 7.38 -24.87
N GLN A 862 -18.91 7.21 -24.66
CA GLN A 862 -18.00 6.71 -25.69
C GLN A 862 -17.32 5.41 -25.27
N PHE A 863 -17.27 4.46 -26.19
CA PHE A 863 -16.70 3.12 -26.02
C PHE A 863 -15.34 3.00 -26.74
N PRO A 864 -14.21 2.91 -26.00
CA PRO A 864 -12.87 2.72 -26.55
C PRO A 864 -12.67 1.58 -27.56
N TRP A 865 -13.47 0.52 -27.48
CA TRP A 865 -13.38 -0.67 -28.33
C TRP A 865 -13.63 -0.40 -29.82
N PHE A 866 -14.31 0.70 -30.13
CA PHE A 866 -14.64 1.10 -31.50
C PHE A 866 -13.68 2.17 -32.04
N PHE A 867 -12.57 2.45 -31.36
CA PHE A 867 -11.58 3.41 -31.87
C PHE A 867 -10.88 2.84 -33.11
N SER A 868 -10.59 3.73 -34.08
CA SER A 868 -9.81 3.38 -35.26
C SER A 868 -8.41 2.89 -34.86
N SER A 869 -7.88 1.93 -35.61
CA SER A 869 -6.50 1.49 -35.50
C SER A 869 -5.49 2.53 -36.01
N GLU A 870 -5.93 3.43 -36.89
CA GLU A 870 -5.09 4.46 -37.51
C GLU A 870 -4.84 5.64 -36.56
N LYS A 871 -3.63 6.20 -36.60
CA LYS A 871 -3.30 7.43 -35.88
C LYS A 871 -4.06 8.62 -36.50
N PRO A 872 -4.43 9.64 -35.70
CA PRO A 872 -5.06 10.86 -36.22
C PRO A 872 -4.20 11.56 -37.28
N GLN A 873 -4.81 12.15 -38.31
CA GLN A 873 -4.08 12.82 -39.41
C GLN A 873 -3.20 13.98 -38.92
N ASP A 874 -3.65 14.75 -37.94
CA ASP A 874 -2.90 15.89 -37.36
C ASP A 874 -1.92 15.48 -36.25
N PHE A 875 -1.56 14.20 -36.13
CA PHE A 875 -0.75 13.70 -35.01
C PHE A 875 0.65 14.34 -34.96
N GLU A 876 1.38 14.39 -36.08
CA GLU A 876 2.76 14.94 -36.12
C GLU A 876 2.82 16.41 -35.73
N GLY A 877 1.76 17.19 -36.01
CA GLY A 877 1.69 18.59 -35.60
C GLY A 877 1.44 18.78 -34.10
N LYS A 878 0.85 17.79 -33.42
CA LYS A 878 0.53 17.84 -31.97
C LYS A 878 1.53 17.06 -31.12
N TRP A 879 2.22 16.08 -31.69
CA TRP A 879 3.24 15.29 -31.05
C TRP A 879 4.33 14.90 -32.07
N PRO A 880 5.40 15.70 -32.21
CA PRO A 880 6.47 15.37 -33.14
C PRO A 880 7.24 14.12 -32.67
N GLN A 881 7.54 13.19 -33.57
CA GLN A 881 8.30 11.98 -33.23
C GLN A 881 9.67 12.30 -32.62
N LEU A 882 10.36 13.31 -33.16
CA LEU A 882 11.61 13.81 -32.60
C LEU A 882 11.32 14.87 -31.54
N ARG A 883 11.80 14.62 -30.32
CA ARG A 883 11.74 15.58 -29.21
C ARG A 883 12.43 16.91 -29.60
N PRO A 884 11.76 18.07 -29.45
CA PRO A 884 12.40 19.37 -29.63
C PRO A 884 13.56 19.59 -28.65
N PRO A 885 14.62 20.35 -29.03
CA PRO A 885 15.85 20.50 -28.25
C PRO A 885 15.70 21.26 -26.91
N ARG A 886 14.51 21.74 -26.54
CA ARG A 886 14.22 22.49 -25.29
C ARG A 886 12.99 21.96 -24.55
N MET A 887 12.77 20.66 -24.60
CA MET A 887 11.58 20.04 -24.04
C MET A 887 11.96 18.99 -23.00
N PHE A 888 11.40 19.12 -21.80
CA PHE A 888 11.47 18.06 -20.79
C PHE A 888 10.53 16.94 -21.22
N GLU A 889 10.97 15.69 -21.05
CA GLU A 889 10.17 14.50 -21.35
C GLU A 889 10.29 13.51 -20.19
N LEU A 890 9.20 13.32 -19.47
CA LEU A 890 9.08 12.33 -18.40
C LEU A 890 8.44 11.06 -18.99
N VAL A 891 9.15 9.94 -18.94
CA VAL A 891 8.68 8.67 -19.53
C VAL A 891 8.62 7.57 -18.48
N MET A 892 7.45 6.97 -18.33
CA MET A 892 7.22 5.75 -17.55
C MET A 892 6.84 4.61 -18.49
N GLU A 893 7.47 3.45 -18.33
CA GLU A 893 7.13 2.23 -19.06
C GLU A 893 6.41 1.24 -18.12
N ILE A 894 5.30 0.69 -18.60
CA ILE A 894 4.61 -0.44 -17.97
C ILE A 894 4.87 -1.68 -18.83
N ASN A 895 5.73 -2.57 -18.34
CA ASN A 895 6.20 -3.74 -19.06
C ASN A 895 5.48 -5.01 -18.61
N PHE A 896 4.84 -5.69 -19.56
CA PHE A 896 4.23 -7.00 -19.36
C PHE A 896 5.18 -8.08 -19.85
N SER A 897 5.40 -9.14 -19.05
CA SER A 897 6.27 -10.27 -19.42
C SER A 897 5.71 -11.16 -20.56
N GLY A 898 4.60 -10.75 -21.17
CA GLY A 898 3.85 -11.45 -22.21
C GLY A 898 2.84 -10.50 -22.87
N PRO A 899 1.78 -11.00 -23.52
CA PRO A 899 0.70 -10.14 -24.00
C PRO A 899 0.04 -9.43 -22.82
N ALA A 900 -0.27 -8.14 -22.97
CA ALA A 900 -1.07 -7.44 -21.97
C ALA A 900 -2.45 -8.13 -21.83
N PRO A 901 -3.05 -8.12 -20.63
CA PRO A 901 -4.37 -8.72 -20.43
C PRO A 901 -5.39 -8.17 -21.43
N PRO A 902 -6.33 -9.01 -21.92
CA PRO A 902 -7.36 -8.57 -22.84
C PRO A 902 -8.10 -7.36 -22.28
N ASN A 903 -8.25 -6.32 -23.10
CA ASN A 903 -8.93 -5.06 -22.78
C ASN A 903 -8.26 -4.18 -21.71
N PHE A 904 -7.01 -4.45 -21.32
CA PHE A 904 -6.30 -3.63 -20.32
C PHE A 904 -6.19 -2.17 -20.77
N PHE A 905 -5.76 -1.92 -22.00
CA PHE A 905 -5.50 -0.58 -22.52
C PHE A 905 -6.80 0.21 -22.70
N GLU A 906 -7.84 -0.46 -23.15
CA GLU A 906 -9.18 0.09 -23.34
C GLU A 906 -9.76 0.54 -21.99
N LYS A 907 -9.62 -0.27 -20.94
CA LYS A 907 -9.97 0.10 -19.55
C LYS A 907 -9.10 1.23 -19.01
N LEU A 908 -7.80 1.22 -19.29
CA LEU A 908 -6.89 2.29 -18.91
C LEU A 908 -7.36 3.61 -19.54
N SER A 909 -7.66 3.61 -20.84
CA SER A 909 -8.21 4.76 -21.57
C SER A 909 -9.49 5.32 -20.94
N VAL A 910 -10.38 4.46 -20.42
CA VAL A 910 -11.54 4.90 -19.64
C VAL A 910 -11.10 5.58 -18.33
N LYS A 911 -10.22 4.96 -17.55
CA LYS A 911 -9.74 5.52 -16.27
C LYS A 911 -9.00 6.85 -16.44
N LEU A 912 -8.26 7.00 -17.54
CA LEU A 912 -7.60 8.26 -17.90
C LEU A 912 -8.61 9.41 -18.09
N HIS A 913 -9.85 9.11 -18.49
CA HIS A 913 -10.89 10.13 -18.64
C HIS A 913 -11.20 10.85 -17.32
N ASN A 914 -11.11 10.15 -16.18
CA ASN A 914 -11.52 10.68 -14.88
C ASN A 914 -10.73 11.92 -14.44
N PHE A 915 -9.50 12.10 -14.92
CA PHE A 915 -8.66 13.25 -14.59
C PHE A 915 -8.25 14.09 -15.82
N LEU A 916 -8.64 13.66 -17.02
CA LEU A 916 -8.42 14.38 -18.28
C LEU A 916 -9.71 14.97 -18.87
N TYR A 917 -10.82 14.95 -18.12
CA TYR A 917 -12.15 15.34 -18.62
C TYR A 917 -12.25 16.81 -19.06
N ASP A 918 -11.36 17.68 -18.57
CA ASP A 918 -11.26 19.11 -18.87
C ASP A 918 -10.22 19.44 -19.96
N THR A 919 -9.59 18.44 -20.57
CA THR A 919 -8.47 18.59 -21.52
C THR A 919 -8.87 18.41 -22.98
N SER A 920 -8.03 18.88 -23.92
CA SER A 920 -8.17 18.49 -25.33
C SER A 920 -7.60 17.08 -25.49
N ARG A 921 -8.48 16.11 -25.80
CA ARG A 921 -8.14 14.68 -25.81
C ARG A 921 -8.45 14.04 -27.16
N ILE A 922 -7.52 13.24 -27.65
CA ILE A 922 -7.63 12.47 -28.89
C ILE A 922 -7.31 11.01 -28.56
N ASN A 923 -8.11 10.07 -29.08
CA ASN A 923 -7.95 8.65 -28.84
C ASN A 923 -7.93 7.86 -30.15
N TRP A 924 -7.14 6.80 -30.17
CA TRP A 924 -7.17 5.72 -31.16
C TRP A 924 -6.97 4.39 -30.43
N GLN A 925 -7.06 3.26 -31.14
CA GLN A 925 -7.04 1.94 -30.54
C GLN A 925 -5.77 1.66 -29.70
N ASN A 926 -4.64 2.26 -30.07
CA ASN A 926 -3.34 2.01 -29.44
C ASN A 926 -2.80 3.22 -28.69
N GLY A 927 -3.57 4.31 -28.54
CA GLY A 927 -3.04 5.48 -27.85
C GLY A 927 -4.05 6.55 -27.46
N VAL A 928 -3.61 7.37 -26.50
CA VAL A 928 -4.33 8.53 -25.96
C VAL A 928 -3.38 9.70 -25.94
N LEU A 929 -3.74 10.78 -26.63
CA LEU A 929 -3.04 12.06 -26.58
C LEU A 929 -3.94 13.08 -25.86
N ALA A 930 -3.41 13.75 -24.85
CA ALA A 930 -4.11 14.78 -24.10
C ALA A 930 -3.22 15.99 -23.85
N GLN A 931 -3.80 17.19 -23.87
CA GLN A 931 -3.10 18.43 -23.53
C GLN A 931 -3.79 19.13 -22.36
N ARG A 932 -3.04 19.34 -21.28
CA ARG A 932 -3.47 20.08 -20.09
C ARG A 932 -2.55 21.27 -19.94
N ASN A 933 -3.10 22.49 -19.92
CA ASN A 933 -2.31 23.73 -19.88
C ASN A 933 -1.22 23.74 -20.98
N THR A 934 0.05 23.83 -20.61
CA THR A 934 1.23 23.79 -21.48
C THR A 934 1.79 22.38 -21.67
N SER A 935 1.40 21.41 -20.84
CA SER A 935 1.91 20.04 -20.90
C SER A 935 1.09 19.13 -21.81
N THR A 936 1.77 18.23 -22.50
CA THR A 936 1.16 17.20 -23.35
C THR A 936 1.47 15.82 -22.82
N LEU A 937 0.46 14.95 -22.76
CA LEU A 937 0.54 13.56 -22.33
C LEU A 937 0.22 12.65 -23.50
N LEU A 938 1.12 11.70 -23.77
CA LEU A 938 0.93 10.61 -24.70
C LEU A 938 1.01 9.28 -23.96
N VAL A 939 -0.01 8.45 -24.10
CA VAL A 939 -0.03 7.08 -23.60
C VAL A 939 -0.21 6.15 -24.79
N GLU A 940 0.77 5.29 -25.08
CA GLU A 940 0.74 4.38 -26.23
C GLU A 940 0.98 2.93 -25.83
N ARG A 941 0.30 2.01 -26.51
CA ARG A 941 0.53 0.56 -26.42
C ARG A 941 1.40 0.11 -27.58
N GLU A 942 2.56 -0.44 -27.26
CA GLU A 942 3.52 -1.01 -28.20
C GLU A 942 3.61 -2.53 -28.01
N ARG A 943 3.70 -3.28 -29.12
CA ARG A 943 4.12 -4.69 -29.09
C ARG A 943 5.61 -4.76 -29.37
N ARG A 944 6.39 -5.22 -28.39
CA ARG A 944 7.83 -5.45 -28.51
C ARG A 944 8.10 -6.95 -28.64
N ASN A 945 9.28 -7.35 -29.11
CA ASN A 945 9.66 -8.76 -29.31
C ASN A 945 9.52 -9.64 -28.04
N GLN A 946 9.47 -9.04 -26.84
CA GLN A 946 9.39 -9.71 -25.54
C GLN A 946 8.03 -9.60 -24.84
N GLY A 947 7.05 -8.87 -25.40
CA GLY A 947 5.75 -8.66 -24.75
C GLY A 947 5.04 -7.38 -25.18
N THR A 948 4.06 -6.94 -24.39
CA THR A 948 3.41 -5.64 -24.57
C THR A 948 4.03 -4.63 -23.61
N THR A 949 4.25 -3.40 -24.07
CA THR A 949 4.65 -2.27 -23.23
C THR A 949 3.63 -1.15 -23.40
N VAL A 950 3.22 -0.53 -22.29
CA VAL A 950 2.48 0.73 -22.33
C VAL A 950 3.45 1.85 -21.96
N VAL A 951 3.74 2.71 -22.92
CA VAL A 951 4.64 3.86 -22.78
C VAL A 951 3.81 5.08 -22.41
N VAL A 952 4.18 5.75 -21.33
CA VAL A 952 3.54 6.95 -20.82
C VAL A 952 4.57 8.08 -20.89
N SER A 953 4.42 8.98 -21.85
CA SER A 953 5.32 10.10 -22.08
C SER A 953 4.60 11.42 -21.83
N ALA A 954 5.18 12.29 -21.01
CA ALA A 954 4.66 13.63 -20.77
C ALA A 954 5.73 14.68 -21.11
N ARG A 955 5.36 15.70 -21.89
CA ARG A 955 6.26 16.74 -22.39
C ARG A 955 5.83 18.15 -21.97
N THR A 956 6.81 18.97 -21.60
CA THR A 956 6.63 20.42 -21.37
C THR A 956 7.87 21.21 -21.80
N GLU A 957 7.68 22.48 -22.13
CA GLU A 957 8.75 23.42 -22.49
C GLU A 957 9.34 24.14 -21.26
N SER A 958 8.62 24.19 -20.14
CA SER A 958 9.04 24.95 -18.95
C SER A 958 9.37 24.06 -17.76
N ALA A 959 10.48 24.35 -17.08
CA ALA A 959 10.84 23.69 -15.83
C ALA A 959 9.79 23.92 -14.73
N SER A 960 9.05 25.05 -14.75
CA SER A 960 7.95 25.31 -13.80
C SER A 960 6.86 24.25 -13.84
N ASP A 961 6.69 23.60 -15.00
CA ASP A 961 5.60 22.68 -15.27
C ASP A 961 5.99 21.22 -14.97
N LEU A 962 7.19 20.97 -14.43
CA LEU A 962 7.63 19.64 -14.00
C LEU A 962 6.67 19.03 -12.96
N THR A 963 6.07 19.86 -12.11
CA THR A 963 5.06 19.42 -11.13
C THR A 963 3.83 18.87 -11.86
N GLU A 964 3.42 19.50 -12.97
CA GLU A 964 2.32 19.03 -13.81
C GLU A 964 2.66 17.74 -14.56
N LEU A 965 3.89 17.58 -15.06
CA LEU A 965 4.34 16.32 -15.66
C LEU A 965 4.24 15.15 -14.67
N TRP A 966 4.76 15.36 -13.45
CA TRP A 966 4.68 14.36 -12.39
C TRP A 966 3.23 14.05 -12.01
N TRP A 967 2.39 15.07 -11.90
CA TRP A 967 0.96 14.88 -11.64
C TRP A 967 0.30 14.03 -12.72
N LEU A 968 0.55 14.30 -14.01
CA LEU A 968 0.00 13.53 -15.13
C LEU A 968 0.45 12.06 -15.07
N VAL A 969 1.76 11.81 -14.97
CA VAL A 969 2.32 10.44 -14.94
C VAL A 969 1.87 9.68 -13.69
N MET A 970 1.79 10.33 -12.53
CA MET A 970 1.30 9.70 -11.30
C MET A 970 -0.18 9.35 -11.35
N ASN A 971 -1.03 10.18 -11.95
CA ASN A 971 -2.43 9.82 -12.16
C ASN A 971 -2.60 8.64 -13.13
N VAL A 972 -1.77 8.55 -14.18
CA VAL A 972 -1.71 7.37 -15.06
C VAL A 972 -1.27 6.12 -14.27
N ARG A 973 -0.21 6.24 -13.45
CA ARG A 973 0.26 5.15 -12.59
C ARG A 973 -0.83 4.69 -11.62
N LEU A 974 -1.49 5.61 -10.92
CA LEU A 974 -2.57 5.29 -9.99
C LEU A 974 -3.73 4.58 -10.68
N ALA A 975 -4.11 5.03 -11.89
CA ALA A 975 -5.11 4.36 -12.72
C ALA A 975 -4.69 2.92 -13.08
N ALA A 976 -3.43 2.71 -13.48
CA ALA A 976 -2.89 1.38 -13.78
C ALA A 976 -2.82 0.47 -12.55
N MET A 977 -2.36 0.98 -11.40
CA MET A 977 -2.29 0.25 -10.14
C MET A 977 -3.67 -0.19 -9.65
N HIS A 978 -4.69 0.66 -9.83
CA HIS A 978 -6.07 0.27 -9.56
C HIS A 978 -6.53 -0.88 -10.48
N LEU A 979 -6.14 -0.85 -11.76
CA LEU A 979 -6.45 -1.92 -12.70
C LEU A 979 -5.71 -3.22 -12.37
N PHE A 980 -4.47 -3.18 -11.89
CA PHE A 980 -3.73 -4.41 -11.52
C PHE A 980 -4.38 -5.20 -10.38
N LYS A 981 -5.26 -4.59 -9.57
CA LYS A 981 -6.09 -5.32 -8.60
C LYS A 981 -6.98 -6.37 -9.26
N ASP A 982 -7.38 -6.17 -10.52
CA ASP A 982 -8.14 -7.14 -11.32
C ASP A 982 -7.28 -8.35 -11.75
N TRP A 983 -5.95 -8.29 -11.66
CA TRP A 983 -5.02 -9.34 -12.06
C TRP A 983 -3.89 -9.50 -11.02
N PRO A 984 -4.19 -10.03 -9.82
CA PRO A 984 -3.25 -10.09 -8.70
C PRO A 984 -2.00 -10.95 -8.98
N LEU A 985 -2.07 -11.88 -9.93
CA LEU A 985 -0.97 -12.78 -10.29
C LEU A 985 -0.25 -12.38 -11.59
N LEU A 986 -0.64 -11.26 -12.20
CA LEU A 986 0.02 -10.74 -13.39
C LEU A 986 1.37 -10.12 -12.99
N LYS A 987 2.44 -10.59 -13.66
CA LYS A 987 3.76 -9.99 -13.54
C LYS A 987 3.82 -8.72 -14.39
N VAL A 988 4.00 -7.59 -13.72
CA VAL A 988 4.17 -6.27 -14.34
C VAL A 988 5.38 -5.58 -13.73
N GLU A 989 6.24 -5.04 -14.59
CA GLU A 989 7.39 -4.25 -14.19
C GLU A 989 7.12 -2.78 -14.58
N LEU A 990 7.28 -1.88 -13.60
CA LEU A 990 7.20 -0.44 -13.81
C LEU A 990 8.62 0.09 -13.86
N GLU A 991 8.93 0.91 -14.86
CA GLU A 991 10.25 1.52 -15.02
C GLU A 991 10.11 3.02 -15.32
N LEU A 992 10.97 3.83 -14.72
CA LEU A 992 11.13 5.24 -15.04
C LEU A 992 12.34 5.40 -15.97
N VAL A 993 12.15 5.95 -17.15
CA VAL A 993 13.26 6.24 -18.06
C VAL A 993 13.97 7.51 -17.60
N CYS A 994 15.30 7.46 -17.54
CA CYS A 994 16.11 8.58 -17.10
C CYS A 994 15.95 9.80 -18.02
N MET A 995 15.32 10.86 -17.49
CA MET A 995 15.10 12.11 -18.22
C MET A 995 16.41 12.75 -18.70
N HIS A 996 17.51 12.62 -17.95
CA HIS A 996 18.82 13.12 -18.38
C HIS A 996 19.38 12.38 -19.60
N CYS A 997 19.30 11.04 -19.62
CA CYS A 997 19.68 10.27 -20.81
C CYS A 997 18.83 10.64 -22.02
N VAL A 998 17.53 10.88 -21.80
CA VAL A 998 16.61 11.35 -22.84
C VAL A 998 17.03 12.74 -23.33
N LEU A 999 17.33 13.69 -22.43
CA LEU A 999 17.80 15.04 -22.76
C LEU A 999 19.08 15.02 -23.61
N LYS A 1000 20.08 14.21 -23.20
CA LYS A 1000 21.34 13.98 -23.95
C LYS A 1000 21.15 13.20 -25.26
N GLY A 1001 19.95 12.70 -25.55
CA GLY A 1001 19.60 12.08 -26.83
C GLY A 1001 20.19 10.68 -27.02
N LEU A 1002 20.35 9.91 -25.95
CA LEU A 1002 20.84 8.54 -26.04
C LEU A 1002 19.78 7.57 -26.60
N ASP A 1003 20.18 6.69 -27.51
CA ASP A 1003 19.30 5.66 -28.08
C ASP A 1003 18.85 4.60 -27.05
N THR A 1004 19.65 4.40 -25.98
CA THR A 1004 19.35 3.44 -24.91
C THR A 1004 19.44 4.10 -23.53
N PRO A 1005 18.40 4.83 -23.11
CA PRO A 1005 18.40 5.50 -21.82
C PRO A 1005 18.39 4.52 -20.64
N THR A 1006 18.94 4.95 -19.51
CA THR A 1006 18.94 4.19 -18.26
C THR A 1006 17.51 4.10 -17.72
N ARG A 1007 17.14 2.96 -17.12
CA ARG A 1007 15.83 2.75 -16.51
C ARG A 1007 15.99 2.62 -15.00
N TYR A 1008 15.29 3.45 -14.26
CA TYR A 1008 15.15 3.31 -12.82
C TYR A 1008 13.98 2.37 -12.51
N PRO A 1009 14.09 1.57 -11.45
CA PRO A 1009 13.05 0.64 -11.07
C PRO A 1009 11.85 1.41 -10.47
N GLY A 1010 10.62 1.00 -10.78
CA GLY A 1010 9.39 1.77 -10.50
C GLY A 1010 9.12 2.06 -9.01
N GLU A 1011 9.87 1.44 -8.11
CA GLU A 1011 9.91 1.78 -6.69
C GLU A 1011 10.19 3.29 -6.50
N VAL A 1012 10.93 3.96 -7.39
CA VAL A 1012 11.18 5.42 -7.31
C VAL A 1012 9.90 6.27 -7.21
N PHE A 1013 8.77 5.78 -7.74
CA PHE A 1013 7.47 6.46 -7.68
C PHE A 1013 6.82 6.45 -6.29
N GLU A 1014 7.39 5.73 -5.33
CA GLU A 1014 6.88 5.55 -3.96
C GLU A 1014 7.81 6.19 -2.92
N HIS A 1015 8.80 6.96 -3.36
CA HIS A 1015 9.78 7.61 -2.50
C HIS A 1015 9.47 9.10 -2.37
N VAL A 1016 9.62 9.59 -1.15
CA VAL A 1016 9.70 11.03 -0.88
C VAL A 1016 11.07 11.52 -1.30
N ILE A 1017 11.12 12.73 -1.85
CA ILE A 1017 12.39 13.36 -2.22
C ILE A 1017 13.33 13.45 -1.00
N PRO A 1018 14.59 13.00 -1.13
CA PRO A 1018 15.64 13.22 -0.13
C PRO A 1018 15.72 14.68 0.37
N LYS A 1019 15.56 14.89 1.69
CA LYS A 1019 15.66 16.24 2.28
C LYS A 1019 17.11 16.71 2.31
N GLY A 1020 17.39 17.80 1.60
CA GLY A 1020 18.72 18.43 1.55
C GLY A 1020 19.63 17.97 0.42
N GLU A 1021 19.20 17.01 -0.41
CA GLU A 1021 19.93 16.57 -1.62
C GLU A 1021 19.16 16.99 -2.88
N TYR A 1022 19.69 17.98 -3.62
CA TYR A 1022 19.06 18.56 -4.81
C TYR A 1022 19.53 17.91 -6.13
N THR A 1023 20.64 17.18 -6.08
CA THR A 1023 21.16 16.40 -7.20
C THR A 1023 21.58 15.01 -6.73
N LEU A 1024 21.50 14.03 -7.64
CA LEU A 1024 21.84 12.63 -7.44
C LEU A 1024 22.81 12.18 -8.52
N LYS A 1025 23.57 11.11 -8.30
CA LYS A 1025 24.30 10.48 -9.41
C LYS A 1025 23.33 9.94 -10.46
N CYS A 1026 23.59 10.27 -11.73
CA CYS A 1026 22.71 9.94 -12.84
C CYS A 1026 22.57 8.43 -13.08
N CYS A 1027 23.62 7.84 -13.63
CA CYS A 1027 23.65 6.47 -14.11
C CYS A 1027 25.11 6.02 -14.27
N ASP A 1028 25.36 4.71 -14.29
CA ASP A 1028 26.72 4.15 -14.39
C ASP A 1028 27.46 4.57 -15.66
N ARG A 1029 26.75 5.05 -16.69
CA ARG A 1029 27.33 5.52 -17.95
C ARG A 1029 28.00 6.89 -17.85
N PHE A 1030 27.56 7.73 -16.91
CA PHE A 1030 28.16 9.04 -16.63
C PHE A 1030 28.43 9.14 -15.13
N PRO A 1031 29.50 8.49 -14.64
CA PRO A 1031 29.77 8.37 -13.21
C PRO A 1031 30.05 9.71 -12.51
N ASP A 1032 30.39 10.76 -13.28
CA ASP A 1032 30.66 12.11 -12.81
C ASP A 1032 29.44 13.05 -12.91
N ASP A 1033 28.41 12.67 -13.67
CA ASP A 1033 27.22 13.50 -13.90
C ASP A 1033 26.22 13.37 -12.75
N HIS A 1034 25.75 14.53 -12.30
CA HIS A 1034 24.71 14.63 -11.29
C HIS A 1034 23.40 15.13 -11.92
N VAL A 1035 22.32 14.40 -11.71
CA VAL A 1035 20.97 14.77 -12.16
C VAL A 1035 20.17 15.43 -11.06
N PRO A 1036 19.29 16.39 -11.40
CA PRO A 1036 18.31 16.92 -10.47
C PRO A 1036 17.51 15.80 -9.80
N THR A 1037 17.38 15.85 -8.47
CA THR A 1037 16.62 14.86 -7.71
C THR A 1037 15.16 14.74 -8.20
N CYS A 1038 14.59 15.86 -8.67
CA CYS A 1038 13.25 15.97 -9.25
C CYS A 1038 13.08 15.32 -10.63
N PHE A 1039 14.14 14.81 -11.27
CA PHE A 1039 14.05 13.97 -12.47
C PHE A 1039 13.81 12.49 -12.16
N VAL A 1040 14.10 12.06 -10.93
CA VAL A 1040 14.03 10.66 -10.51
C VAL A 1040 12.85 10.43 -9.56
N PHE A 1041 12.55 11.40 -8.70
CA PHE A 1041 11.53 11.29 -7.68
C PHE A 1041 10.33 12.24 -7.94
N PRO A 1042 9.09 11.83 -7.61
CA PRO A 1042 7.89 12.64 -7.80
C PRO A 1042 7.91 13.99 -7.07
N LEU A 1043 7.13 14.96 -7.54
CA LEU A 1043 6.88 16.26 -6.90
C LEU A 1043 5.45 16.31 -6.29
N GLU A 1044 5.24 15.96 -5.01
CA GLU A 1044 3.92 15.95 -4.32
C GLU A 1044 3.57 17.22 -3.50
N GLU A 1045 2.68 18.09 -3.96
CA GLU A 1045 2.32 19.44 -3.40
C GLU A 1045 2.44 19.74 -1.87
N LYS A 1046 2.24 18.80 -0.94
CA LYS A 1046 2.18 19.08 0.51
C LYS A 1046 3.54 19.15 1.22
N GLU A 1047 4.59 18.53 0.68
CA GLU A 1047 5.90 18.43 1.35
C GLU A 1047 6.98 19.39 0.79
N TYR A 1048 6.63 20.24 -0.18
CA TYR A 1048 7.57 20.97 -1.05
C TYR A 1048 7.60 22.48 -0.81
N GLN A 1049 6.70 23.02 0.02
CA GLN A 1049 6.49 24.46 0.13
C GLN A 1049 7.75 25.24 0.53
N ASP A 1050 8.67 24.62 1.25
CA ASP A 1050 9.86 25.30 1.76
C ASP A 1050 11.03 25.36 0.75
N ASN A 1051 11.09 24.50 -0.28
CA ASN A 1051 12.25 24.36 -1.19
C ASN A 1051 11.93 24.16 -2.69
N HIS A 1052 10.68 24.32 -3.13
CA HIS A 1052 10.23 24.06 -4.52
C HIS A 1052 11.09 24.77 -5.58
N ASP A 1053 11.37 26.06 -5.40
CA ASP A 1053 12.15 26.87 -6.35
C ASP A 1053 13.56 26.32 -6.59
N LEU A 1054 14.18 25.69 -5.58
CA LEU A 1054 15.53 25.14 -5.69
C LEU A 1054 15.57 23.89 -6.59
N TYR A 1055 14.56 23.03 -6.51
CA TYR A 1055 14.45 21.84 -7.37
C TYR A 1055 14.16 22.23 -8.83
N ILE A 1056 13.28 23.22 -9.04
CA ILE A 1056 12.98 23.73 -10.38
C ILE A 1056 14.22 24.41 -10.99
N LYS A 1057 14.95 25.18 -10.18
CA LYS A 1057 16.20 25.80 -10.61
C LYS A 1057 17.25 24.76 -11.01
N ALA A 1058 17.46 23.72 -10.19
CA ALA A 1058 18.39 22.64 -10.53
C ALA A 1058 18.02 21.93 -11.84
N ALA A 1059 16.73 21.73 -12.11
CA ALA A 1059 16.25 21.17 -13.37
C ALA A 1059 16.53 22.09 -14.57
N ALA A 1060 16.27 23.39 -14.44
CA ALA A 1060 16.56 24.37 -15.48
C ALA A 1060 18.08 24.46 -15.76
N ASP A 1061 18.90 24.49 -14.70
CA ASP A 1061 20.36 24.53 -14.80
C ASP A 1061 20.90 23.26 -15.48
N CYS A 1062 20.34 22.08 -15.18
CA CYS A 1062 20.72 20.82 -15.83
C CYS A 1062 20.32 20.77 -17.32
N MET A 1063 19.14 21.28 -17.68
CA MET A 1063 18.73 21.41 -19.08
C MET A 1063 19.69 22.35 -19.83
N GLN A 1064 19.99 23.51 -19.25
CA GLN A 1064 20.91 24.47 -19.84
C GLN A 1064 22.32 23.88 -20.01
N SER A 1065 22.85 23.21 -18.98
CA SER A 1065 24.15 22.54 -19.05
C SER A 1065 24.18 21.40 -20.08
N SER A 1066 23.10 20.63 -20.20
CA SER A 1066 23.00 19.57 -21.21
C SER A 1066 22.95 20.15 -22.62
N MET A 1067 22.30 21.30 -22.80
CA MET A 1067 22.32 22.04 -24.07
C MET A 1067 23.69 22.63 -24.35
N ASP A 1068 24.31 23.27 -23.36
CA ASP A 1068 25.64 23.87 -23.48
C ASP A 1068 26.72 22.78 -23.72
N GLU A 1069 26.57 21.55 -23.23
CA GLU A 1069 27.45 20.41 -23.58
C GLU A 1069 27.17 19.87 -24.98
N VAL A 1070 25.89 19.80 -25.39
CA VAL A 1070 25.51 19.44 -26.77
C VAL A 1070 26.02 20.49 -27.76
N ASP A 1071 26.07 21.75 -27.35
CA ASP A 1071 26.54 22.92 -28.11
C ASP A 1071 28.07 23.14 -28.00
N ALA A 1072 28.73 22.85 -26.87
CA ALA A 1072 30.19 22.97 -26.69
C ALA A 1072 30.97 21.75 -27.19
N SER A 1073 30.30 20.60 -27.35
CA SER A 1073 30.81 19.48 -28.15
C SER A 1073 30.77 19.77 -29.67
N LEU A 1074 30.32 20.96 -30.09
CA LEU A 1074 30.45 21.52 -31.45
C LEU A 1074 31.73 22.36 -31.61
N GLY A 1075 32.86 21.89 -31.07
CA GLY A 1075 34.16 22.39 -31.51
C GLY A 1075 34.40 22.01 -32.99
N PRO A 1076 35.11 22.84 -33.79
CA PRO A 1076 35.20 22.66 -35.24
C PRO A 1076 35.79 21.31 -35.69
N SER A 1077 36.57 20.62 -34.84
CA SER A 1077 37.08 19.27 -35.15
C SER A 1077 36.06 18.14 -34.95
N CYS A 1078 34.96 18.37 -34.22
CA CYS A 1078 33.95 17.33 -33.93
C CYS A 1078 32.77 17.33 -34.93
N ASN A 1079 32.68 18.35 -35.80
CA ASN A 1079 31.60 18.50 -36.77
C ASN A 1079 31.73 17.53 -37.96
N ALA A 1080 32.96 17.22 -38.39
CA ALA A 1080 33.20 16.26 -39.46
C ALA A 1080 32.81 14.82 -39.06
N GLU A 1081 33.14 14.43 -37.82
CA GLU A 1081 32.70 13.15 -37.26
C GLU A 1081 31.18 13.11 -37.02
N ARG A 1082 30.51 14.19 -36.60
CA ARG A 1082 29.04 14.14 -36.46
C ARG A 1082 28.29 14.05 -37.79
N MET A 1083 28.79 14.68 -38.86
CA MET A 1083 28.16 14.66 -40.19
C MET A 1083 28.20 13.25 -40.81
N LEU A 1084 29.29 12.51 -40.57
CA LEU A 1084 29.51 11.16 -41.09
C LEU A 1084 28.82 10.06 -40.26
N TYR A 1085 28.12 10.34 -39.17
CA TYR A 1085 27.55 9.29 -38.30
C TYR A 1085 26.06 9.50 -38.00
N GLY A 1086 25.31 8.39 -37.98
CA GLY A 1086 23.91 8.25 -37.53
C GLY A 1086 22.95 9.37 -37.95
N ARG A 1087 22.86 10.41 -37.12
CA ARG A 1087 21.94 11.55 -37.29
C ARG A 1087 22.35 12.45 -38.47
N GLY A 1088 23.64 12.71 -38.68
CA GLY A 1088 24.13 13.56 -39.77
C GLY A 1088 23.84 12.97 -41.16
N LEU A 1089 24.17 11.70 -41.35
CA LEU A 1089 23.85 10.97 -42.58
C LEU A 1089 22.34 10.85 -42.82
N SER A 1090 21.54 10.70 -41.75
CA SER A 1090 20.07 10.64 -41.89
C SER A 1090 19.47 11.97 -42.35
N VAL A 1091 20.05 13.11 -41.94
CA VAL A 1091 19.63 14.44 -42.38
C VAL A 1091 20.04 14.68 -43.83
N LEU A 1092 21.28 14.33 -44.20
CA LEU A 1092 21.76 14.39 -45.58
C LEU A 1092 20.91 13.54 -46.52
N SER A 1093 20.58 12.30 -46.11
CA SER A 1093 19.74 11.40 -46.91
C SER A 1093 18.33 11.94 -47.20
N ARG A 1094 17.79 12.77 -46.30
CA ARG A 1094 16.45 13.34 -46.45
C ARG A 1094 16.45 14.60 -47.29
N ARG A 1095 17.57 15.33 -47.35
CA ARG A 1095 17.68 16.59 -48.09
C ARG A 1095 18.12 16.41 -49.55
N LEU A 1096 18.87 15.35 -49.88
CA LEU A 1096 19.38 15.07 -51.24
C LEU A 1096 18.35 14.46 -52.22
N THR A 1097 17.14 14.14 -51.75
CA THR A 1097 16.01 13.59 -52.54
C THR A 1097 16.42 12.62 -53.67
N ASP A 1098 16.06 12.87 -54.93
CA ASP A 1098 16.20 11.92 -56.05
C ASP A 1098 17.63 11.86 -56.65
N GLU A 1099 18.55 12.69 -56.16
CA GLU A 1099 19.88 12.91 -56.76
C GLU A 1099 20.99 12.08 -56.09
N TRP A 1100 20.66 11.30 -55.05
CA TRP A 1100 21.62 10.49 -54.28
C TRP A 1100 22.38 9.44 -55.11
N THR A 1101 21.77 8.89 -56.18
CA THR A 1101 22.40 7.87 -57.02
C THR A 1101 23.61 8.44 -57.76
N ALA A 1102 23.54 9.71 -58.18
CA ALA A 1102 24.65 10.43 -58.80
C ALA A 1102 25.75 10.74 -57.77
N VAL A 1103 25.35 11.20 -56.57
CA VAL A 1103 26.26 11.50 -55.46
C VAL A 1103 27.05 10.26 -55.04
N LEU A 1104 26.39 9.12 -54.81
CA LEU A 1104 27.07 7.89 -54.39
C LEU A 1104 27.97 7.28 -55.47
N MET A 1105 27.60 7.36 -56.75
CA MET A 1105 28.47 6.91 -57.83
C MET A 1105 29.78 7.71 -57.88
N ARG A 1106 29.72 9.04 -57.73
CA ARG A 1106 30.91 9.90 -57.73
C ARG A 1106 31.76 9.75 -56.47
N LEU A 1107 31.15 9.41 -55.34
CA LEU A 1107 31.85 9.05 -54.11
C LEU A 1107 32.51 7.66 -54.16
N GLY A 1108 32.37 6.93 -55.28
CA GLY A 1108 33.08 5.68 -55.54
C GLY A 1108 32.31 4.41 -55.12
N VAL A 1109 31.00 4.50 -54.87
CA VAL A 1109 30.17 3.32 -54.58
C VAL A 1109 29.95 2.50 -55.86
N PRO A 1110 30.24 1.18 -55.89
CA PRO A 1110 30.14 0.36 -57.09
C PRO A 1110 28.72 0.25 -57.65
N TYR A 1111 28.58 0.32 -58.98
CA TYR A 1111 27.29 0.27 -59.68
C TYR A 1111 26.48 -1.00 -59.40
N GLU A 1112 27.13 -2.17 -59.26
CA GLU A 1112 26.45 -3.44 -58.96
C GLU A 1112 25.72 -3.41 -57.60
N ARG A 1113 26.25 -2.65 -56.65
CA ARG A 1113 25.69 -2.51 -55.30
C ARG A 1113 24.48 -1.57 -55.30
N LEU A 1114 24.58 -0.46 -56.01
CA LEU A 1114 23.45 0.46 -56.25
C LEU A 1114 22.29 -0.29 -56.91
N HIS A 1115 22.59 -1.11 -57.91
CA HIS A 1115 21.58 -1.90 -58.62
C HIS A 1115 20.93 -3.00 -57.75
N GLN A 1116 21.69 -3.66 -56.86
CA GLN A 1116 21.12 -4.62 -55.89
C GLN A 1116 20.18 -3.94 -54.86
N LEU A 1117 20.51 -2.72 -54.43
CA LEU A 1117 19.68 -1.94 -53.51
C LEU A 1117 18.37 -1.49 -54.15
N GLU A 1118 18.38 -1.17 -55.45
CA GLU A 1118 17.17 -0.86 -56.23
C GLU A 1118 16.24 -2.06 -56.42
N LEU A 1119 16.81 -3.26 -56.66
CA LEU A 1119 16.03 -4.49 -56.90
C LEU A 1119 15.42 -5.08 -55.63
N SER A 1120 16.15 -5.02 -54.51
CA SER A 1120 15.74 -5.71 -53.26
C SER A 1120 14.62 -4.99 -52.53
N TYR A 1121 14.47 -3.68 -52.76
CA TYR A 1121 13.50 -2.85 -52.08
C TYR A 1121 13.07 -1.73 -53.05
N PRO A 1122 11.78 -1.52 -53.37
CA PRO A 1122 11.38 -0.47 -54.33
C PRO A 1122 10.75 0.82 -53.74
N THR A 1123 10.42 0.88 -52.43
CA THR A 1123 9.61 2.00 -51.86
C THR A 1123 10.15 2.75 -50.62
N ASN A 1124 11.24 2.31 -49.97
CA ASN A 1124 11.85 2.97 -48.78
C ASN A 1124 13.13 3.73 -49.16
N PHE A 1125 13.03 5.04 -49.42
CA PHE A 1125 14.13 5.85 -49.92
C PHE A 1125 15.20 6.27 -48.87
N PRO A 1126 14.87 6.80 -47.67
CA PRO A 1126 15.88 7.40 -46.77
C PRO A 1126 16.87 6.42 -46.15
N GLU A 1127 16.41 5.20 -45.82
CA GLU A 1127 17.20 4.18 -45.15
C GLU A 1127 18.29 3.59 -46.06
N ARG A 1128 18.09 3.61 -47.38
CA ARG A 1128 19.05 3.11 -48.38
C ARG A 1128 20.14 4.10 -48.71
N VAL A 1129 19.79 5.37 -48.77
CA VAL A 1129 20.75 6.47 -48.93
C VAL A 1129 21.65 6.52 -47.69
N LEU A 1130 21.07 6.34 -46.51
CA LEU A 1130 21.82 6.19 -45.26
C LEU A 1130 22.81 5.01 -45.36
N LEU A 1131 22.36 3.84 -45.83
CA LEU A 1131 23.22 2.67 -45.99
C LEU A 1131 24.39 2.93 -46.96
N GLY A 1132 24.12 3.52 -48.13
CA GLY A 1132 25.16 3.81 -49.12
C GLY A 1132 26.17 4.85 -48.65
N LEU A 1133 25.72 5.89 -47.94
CA LEU A 1133 26.61 6.87 -47.32
C LEU A 1133 27.42 6.27 -46.15
N THR A 1134 26.84 5.35 -45.37
CA THR A 1134 27.57 4.62 -44.32
C THR A 1134 28.63 3.68 -44.91
N GLU A 1135 28.32 2.97 -46.00
CA GLU A 1135 29.29 2.10 -46.68
C GLU A 1135 30.44 2.92 -47.29
N TRP A 1136 30.17 4.10 -47.89
CA TRP A 1136 31.23 5.01 -48.35
C TRP A 1136 32.11 5.50 -47.20
N ARG A 1137 31.52 5.91 -46.08
CA ARG A 1137 32.25 6.29 -44.88
C ARG A 1137 33.17 5.17 -44.39
N ASP A 1138 32.67 3.94 -44.35
CA ASP A 1138 33.39 2.79 -43.81
C ASP A 1138 34.41 2.19 -44.81
N GLY A 1139 34.19 2.37 -46.12
CA GLY A 1139 34.96 1.75 -47.20
C GLY A 1139 36.08 2.59 -47.82
N THR A 1140 36.21 3.87 -47.47
CA THR A 1140 37.26 4.77 -48.00
C THR A 1140 38.38 5.02 -46.98
N GLU A 1141 39.64 4.98 -47.41
CA GLU A 1141 40.79 5.37 -46.58
C GLU A 1141 40.92 6.91 -46.57
N GLY A 1142 40.95 7.52 -45.39
CA GLY A 1142 41.04 8.98 -45.21
C GLY A 1142 40.51 9.45 -43.85
N SER A 1143 40.96 10.61 -43.40
CA SER A 1143 40.45 11.27 -42.19
C SER A 1143 38.99 11.74 -42.37
N PRO A 1144 38.21 11.88 -41.29
CA PRO A 1144 36.84 12.40 -41.36
C PRO A 1144 36.74 13.75 -42.07
N GLU A 1145 37.73 14.63 -41.89
CA GLU A 1145 37.77 15.94 -42.55
C GLU A 1145 37.92 15.81 -44.08
N GLU A 1146 38.83 14.96 -44.55
CA GLU A 1146 39.04 14.71 -45.99
C GLU A 1146 37.78 14.13 -46.66
N LYS A 1147 37.06 13.26 -45.95
CA LYS A 1147 35.80 12.66 -46.44
C LYS A 1147 34.71 13.71 -46.57
N VAL A 1148 34.56 14.58 -45.57
CA VAL A 1148 33.57 15.66 -45.61
C VAL A 1148 33.90 16.65 -46.72
N GLU A 1149 35.17 17.00 -46.92
CA GLU A 1149 35.60 17.88 -48.01
C GLU A 1149 35.33 17.25 -49.40
N ALA A 1150 35.55 15.94 -49.55
CA ALA A 1150 35.21 15.21 -50.78
C ALA A 1150 33.68 15.21 -51.04
N LEU A 1151 32.87 15.01 -49.99
CA LEU A 1151 31.41 15.09 -50.08
C LEU A 1151 30.95 16.49 -50.50
N PHE A 1152 31.49 17.55 -49.90
CA PHE A 1152 31.19 18.93 -50.29
C PHE A 1152 31.62 19.26 -51.71
N THR A 1153 32.77 18.75 -52.15
CA THR A 1153 33.24 18.93 -53.53
C THR A 1153 32.25 18.34 -54.52
N VAL A 1154 31.79 17.10 -54.28
CA VAL A 1154 30.75 16.44 -55.11
C VAL A 1154 29.44 17.22 -55.11
N LEU A 1155 29.00 17.73 -53.95
CA LEU A 1155 27.77 18.51 -53.83
C LEU A 1155 27.86 19.91 -54.46
N SER A 1156 29.08 20.46 -54.64
CA SER A 1156 29.30 21.78 -55.25
C SER A 1156 29.50 21.75 -56.78
N GLU A 1157 29.84 20.59 -57.35
CA GLU A 1157 30.08 20.43 -58.79
C GLU A 1157 28.83 20.13 -59.62
N GLU A 1158 27.81 19.52 -59.01
CA GLU A 1158 26.52 19.39 -59.68
C GLU A 1158 25.73 20.66 -59.39
N ASP A 1159 25.26 21.35 -60.43
CA ASP A 1159 24.39 22.54 -60.38
C ASP A 1159 22.97 22.18 -59.83
N ILE A 1160 22.93 21.26 -58.87
CA ILE A 1160 21.83 20.93 -57.99
C ILE A 1160 21.56 22.20 -57.20
N SER A 1161 20.39 22.78 -57.45
CA SER A 1161 20.03 24.11 -56.98
C SER A 1161 19.84 24.19 -55.46
N GLN A 1162 20.90 24.12 -54.65
CA GLN A 1162 20.91 24.62 -53.28
C GLN A 1162 22.33 25.06 -52.86
N ASN A 1163 22.77 26.23 -53.37
CA ASN A 1163 23.78 27.02 -52.66
C ASN A 1163 23.39 27.22 -51.18
N GLU A 1164 22.09 27.30 -50.89
CA GLU A 1164 21.56 27.32 -49.51
C GLU A 1164 21.78 26.02 -48.73
N LEU A 1165 21.86 24.82 -49.35
CA LEU A 1165 22.10 23.57 -48.62
C LEU A 1165 23.56 23.45 -48.22
N VAL A 1166 24.46 23.78 -49.14
CA VAL A 1166 25.90 23.77 -48.88
C VAL A 1166 26.25 24.86 -47.88
N GLU A 1167 25.65 26.05 -48.00
CA GLU A 1167 25.82 27.12 -47.00
C GLU A 1167 25.12 26.80 -45.67
N ASP A 1168 23.91 26.23 -45.65
CA ASP A 1168 23.25 25.74 -44.42
C ASP A 1168 24.10 24.69 -43.73
N LEU A 1169 24.67 23.73 -44.47
CA LEU A 1169 25.49 22.67 -43.91
C LEU A 1169 26.84 23.23 -43.41
N ARG A 1170 27.44 24.21 -44.11
CA ARG A 1170 28.63 24.91 -43.64
C ARG A 1170 28.36 25.73 -42.38
N GLU A 1171 27.22 26.40 -42.30
CA GLU A 1171 26.82 27.20 -41.14
C GLU A 1171 26.42 26.31 -39.96
N GLN A 1172 25.68 25.23 -40.20
CA GLN A 1172 25.18 24.31 -39.18
C GLN A 1172 26.27 23.38 -38.62
N PHE A 1173 27.30 23.08 -39.40
CA PHE A 1173 28.43 22.21 -39.01
C PHE A 1173 29.79 22.94 -39.00
N GLY A 1174 29.80 24.28 -39.03
CA GLY A 1174 30.98 25.13 -38.77
C GLY A 1174 32.23 24.85 -39.61
N LEU A 1175 32.07 24.71 -40.94
CA LEU A 1175 33.13 24.47 -41.93
C LEU A 1175 33.43 25.68 -42.81
#